data_AF-A0ABD3QN58-F1
#
_entry.id   AF-A0ABD3QN58-F1
#
_cell.length_a   1.000
_cell.length_b   1.000
_cell.length_c   1.000
_cell.angle_alpha   90.00
_cell.angle_beta   90.00
_cell.angle_gamma   90.00
#
_symmetry.space_group_name_H-M   'P 1'
#
loop_
_entity.id
_entity.type
_entity.pdbx_description
1 polymer ?
#
loop_
_entity_poly.entity_id
_entity_poly.type
_entity_poly.pdbx_seq_one_letter_code
_entity_poly.pdbx_strand_id
1 'polypeptide(L)'
;MQSRIQRMPMSRKSVENLLLLCSLSVFFSPRGRRRRLSVDHASITSTQLPLLGTLYSAPSCAIVKMTLKGKYRYFVLSLFHRTLKRGAMGVLQNDQWNKLMFVGSPHIRQFQVSSKSGMVFLSTKINYRQNEEWNQRHRGYRHSLTRRVSSSSLDITPNEIQMRQDCKKIIHAAIRAVDPFIAVRNRIRLHTNETADGSSSPKKSVALVVRPERDGSRELKYNLSNYDNIKIFAFGKASAAMAMAAAEVAKEAASISSIKLEGTVIIKDDHATPEEIESLAKCNIAVRAASHPVPDARSVSGANEILQSAQCADARTLIVVCISGGGSALFCSPRHPLTLEDLMKTNAALLSSGMPIEKMNVIRKRLENGKGGKLAASAYPATVLTLVLSDIIGDPLDLIASGPTVPDSSGWVEAWEIAREYGLDEGGEHELPPTVLKLLQMGMDGLLGDTPKSDNPAFSYNDATSTLHAENVLVGNNCAAVMAAAEEAKQLGYHPVVLGTRVDGEASCVAGVYVSMAEMLSRQRDNDKNNLKYEIAQLPAALIAGGETTVTLPHNSKGKGGRNQELALSAAIKMEQIGLREVVLASVGTDGTDGPTDAAGAMVDGGTTIRIEDSISCDTTNNVPTPTLRAKDALRNHDAYNYFNSGKDDSLIITGATGTNVADICITLVH
;
A
#
# COMPACT_ATOMS: atom_id res chain seq x y z
N MET A 1 29.08 4.15 56.39
CA MET A 1 30.20 3.25 56.72
C MET A 1 29.83 1.83 56.34
N GLN A 2 30.81 1.10 55.81
CA GLN A 2 30.78 -0.21 55.14
C GLN A 2 29.98 -1.32 55.86
N SER A 3 29.35 -2.23 55.10
CA SER A 3 29.87 -3.62 54.97
C SER A 3 29.03 -4.54 54.05
N ARG A 4 29.69 -4.98 52.98
CA ARG A 4 29.68 -6.32 52.33
C ARG A 4 28.37 -7.13 52.26
N ILE A 5 27.81 -7.20 51.04
CA ILE A 5 27.26 -8.48 50.51
C ILE A 5 28.07 -8.84 49.27
N GLN A 6 28.71 -10.01 49.32
CA GLN A 6 29.54 -10.58 48.27
C GLN A 6 28.71 -10.81 46.99
N ARG A 7 29.23 -10.34 45.85
CA ARG A 7 28.80 -10.79 44.53
C ARG A 7 29.34 -12.20 44.29
N MET A 8 28.46 -13.19 44.24
CA MET A 8 28.77 -14.47 43.58
C MET A 8 28.62 -14.29 42.06
N PRO A 9 29.61 -14.66 41.23
CA PRO A 9 29.45 -14.65 39.79
C PRO A 9 28.62 -15.88 39.37
N MET A 10 27.35 -15.68 38.98
CA MET A 10 26.61 -16.72 38.26
C MET A 10 27.13 -16.80 36.82
N SER A 11 27.53 -18.00 36.40
CA SER A 11 27.97 -18.27 35.03
C SER A 11 26.78 -18.21 34.05
N ARG A 12 27.06 -17.85 32.79
CA ARG A 12 26.08 -17.66 31.70
C ARG A 12 25.11 -18.86 31.52
N LYS A 13 25.55 -20.08 31.85
CA LYS A 13 24.73 -21.31 31.84
C LYS A 13 23.62 -21.35 32.89
N SER A 14 23.74 -20.61 34.00
CA SER A 14 22.75 -20.62 35.09
C SER A 14 21.53 -19.75 34.79
N VAL A 15 21.69 -18.74 33.92
CA VAL A 15 20.58 -17.87 33.46
C VAL A 15 19.80 -18.53 32.31
N GLU A 16 20.49 -19.28 31.43
CA GLU A 16 19.84 -20.07 30.37
C GLU A 16 19.02 -21.24 30.93
N ASN A 17 19.46 -21.89 32.00
CA ASN A 17 18.70 -22.96 32.65
C ASN A 17 17.44 -22.45 33.39
N LEU A 18 17.43 -21.21 33.88
CA LEU A 18 16.25 -20.62 34.54
C LEU A 18 15.16 -20.21 33.53
N LEU A 19 15.55 -19.82 32.32
CA LEU A 19 14.64 -19.49 31.21
C LEU A 19 14.05 -20.74 30.54
N LEU A 20 14.78 -21.86 30.53
CA LEU A 20 14.27 -23.16 30.06
C LEU A 20 13.30 -23.83 31.06
N LEU A 21 13.45 -23.57 32.36
CA LEU A 21 12.57 -24.13 33.40
C LEU A 21 11.21 -23.43 33.52
N CYS A 22 11.04 -22.23 32.96
CA CYS A 22 9.74 -21.53 32.92
C CYS A 22 8.90 -21.86 31.68
N SER A 23 9.42 -22.64 30.73
CA SER A 23 8.74 -23.00 29.47
C SER A 23 8.34 -24.48 29.36
N LEU A 24 8.68 -25.31 30.35
CA LEU A 24 8.34 -26.74 30.40
C LEU A 24 7.92 -27.14 31.82
N SER A 25 6.70 -26.81 32.23
CA SER A 25 6.08 -27.32 33.47
C SER A 25 4.55 -27.18 33.46
N VAL A 26 3.87 -27.77 32.48
CA VAL A 26 2.45 -28.11 32.62
C VAL A 26 2.18 -29.45 31.94
N PHE A 27 1.58 -30.39 32.69
CA PHE A 27 1.10 -31.73 32.30
C PHE A 27 2.13 -32.87 32.25
N PHE A 28 2.33 -33.57 33.38
CA PHE A 28 1.71 -34.88 33.67
C PHE A 28 2.11 -35.36 35.07
N SER A 29 1.13 -35.70 35.92
CA SER A 29 1.33 -36.61 37.06
C SER A 29 0.01 -37.34 37.34
N PRO A 30 -0.05 -38.68 37.22
CA PRO A 30 -1.19 -39.44 37.68
C PRO A 30 -0.92 -40.07 39.06
N ARG A 31 -1.96 -40.08 39.89
CA ARG A 31 -2.16 -40.85 41.15
C ARG A 31 -1.54 -40.29 42.43
N GLY A 32 -2.37 -39.50 43.12
CA GLY A 32 -2.92 -39.88 44.43
C GLY A 32 -2.03 -39.75 45.67
N ARG A 33 -2.27 -38.71 46.48
CA ARG A 33 -2.61 -38.81 47.92
C ARG A 33 -2.96 -37.42 48.49
N ARG A 34 -4.04 -37.40 49.28
CA ARG A 34 -4.57 -36.25 50.04
C ARG A 34 -3.56 -35.78 51.12
N ARG A 35 -3.40 -34.46 51.30
CA ARG A 35 -3.75 -33.69 52.53
C ARG A 35 -3.32 -32.21 52.46
N ARG A 36 -4.13 -31.41 53.18
CA ARG A 36 -4.22 -29.95 53.33
C ARG A 36 -2.92 -29.22 53.71
N LEU A 37 -2.84 -27.93 53.37
CA LEU A 37 -2.57 -26.84 54.32
C LEU A 37 -3.02 -25.47 53.74
N SER A 38 -3.35 -24.57 54.66
CA SER A 38 -4.31 -23.47 54.60
C SER A 38 -3.84 -22.17 53.96
N VAL A 39 -4.83 -21.38 53.53
CA VAL A 39 -4.75 -19.95 53.16
C VAL A 39 -4.97 -19.13 54.42
N ASP A 40 -4.10 -18.15 54.69
CA ASP A 40 -4.39 -17.05 55.62
C ASP A 40 -4.45 -15.73 54.85
N HIS A 41 -5.56 -15.02 55.07
CA HIS A 41 -5.84 -13.68 54.60
C HIS A 41 -5.19 -12.63 55.51
N ALA A 42 -4.59 -11.60 54.92
CA ALA A 42 -4.44 -10.30 55.56
C ALA A 42 -4.92 -9.21 54.59
N SER A 43 -5.87 -8.43 55.07
CA SER A 43 -6.63 -7.36 54.44
C SER A 43 -5.80 -6.11 54.14
N ILE A 44 -6.02 -5.49 52.97
CA ILE A 44 -5.79 -4.05 52.76
C ILE A 44 -7.04 -3.46 52.10
N THR A 45 -7.63 -2.50 52.81
CA THR A 45 -8.81 -1.72 52.46
C THR A 45 -8.48 -0.55 51.51
N SER A 46 -9.45 -0.24 50.66
CA SER A 46 -9.51 0.87 49.70
C SER A 46 -9.70 2.25 50.33
N THR A 47 -9.15 3.32 49.74
CA THR A 47 -9.83 4.64 49.61
C THR A 47 -9.06 5.62 48.68
N GLN A 48 -9.82 6.41 47.90
CA GLN A 48 -9.49 7.61 47.07
C GLN A 48 -8.83 7.35 45.69
N LEU A 49 -9.32 7.76 44.51
CA LEU A 49 -10.37 8.69 44.02
C LEU A 49 -10.81 8.25 42.56
N PRO A 50 -11.93 8.74 41.99
CA PRO A 50 -12.69 8.13 40.88
C PRO A 50 -12.71 8.84 39.49
N LEU A 51 -13.11 8.05 38.45
CA LEU A 51 -14.04 8.26 37.28
C LEU A 51 -13.92 9.55 36.41
N LEU A 52 -14.08 9.59 35.08
CA LEU A 52 -14.56 8.66 34.03
C LEU A 52 -14.27 9.27 32.63
N GLY A 53 -14.09 8.44 31.59
CA GLY A 53 -14.16 8.90 30.19
C GLY A 53 -13.62 7.94 29.13
N THR A 54 -14.35 6.85 28.86
CA THR A 54 -14.41 6.06 27.60
C THR A 54 -13.22 6.06 26.62
N LEU A 55 -12.60 4.88 26.41
CA LEU A 55 -12.10 4.45 25.10
C LEU A 55 -12.14 2.92 24.96
N TYR A 56 -12.60 2.50 23.79
CA TYR A 56 -12.91 1.14 23.37
C TYR A 56 -11.70 0.20 23.36
N SER A 57 -12.02 -1.09 23.51
CA SER A 57 -11.15 -2.26 23.65
C SER A 57 -10.18 -2.54 22.50
N ALA A 58 -8.90 -2.71 22.82
CA ALA A 58 -7.93 -3.49 22.05
C ALA A 58 -7.37 -4.63 22.93
N PRO A 59 -7.25 -5.88 22.46
CA PRO A 59 -6.82 -6.99 23.30
C PRO A 59 -5.29 -7.17 23.32
N SER A 60 -4.74 -7.29 24.53
CA SER A 60 -3.58 -8.12 24.87
C SER A 60 -2.17 -7.67 24.42
N CYS A 61 -1.64 -6.60 25.02
CA CYS A 61 -0.19 -6.40 25.13
C CYS A 61 0.18 -5.92 26.53
N ALA A 62 1.16 -6.58 27.15
CA ALA A 62 1.81 -6.09 28.36
C ALA A 62 3.22 -5.61 28.01
N ILE A 63 3.57 -4.40 28.43
CA ILE A 63 4.92 -3.84 28.27
C ILE A 63 5.69 -4.07 29.57
N VAL A 64 6.80 -4.80 29.49
CA VAL A 64 7.68 -5.03 30.64
C VAL A 64 8.94 -4.17 30.49
N LYS A 65 9.22 -3.37 31.52
CA LYS A 65 10.42 -2.53 31.63
C LYS A 65 11.49 -3.28 32.40
N MET A 66 12.66 -3.49 31.80
CA MET A 66 13.81 -4.06 32.51
C MET A 66 15.06 -3.19 32.34
N THR A 67 15.87 -3.15 33.41
CA THR A 67 17.11 -2.39 33.48
C THR A 67 18.29 -3.34 33.38
N LEU A 68 19.07 -3.22 32.30
CA LEU A 68 20.30 -3.99 32.09
C LEU A 68 21.45 -3.00 31.94
N LYS A 69 22.41 -3.05 32.89
CA LYS A 69 23.61 -2.18 32.93
C LYS A 69 23.31 -0.69 32.67
N GLY A 70 22.31 -0.15 33.36
CA GLY A 70 22.05 1.31 33.36
C GLY A 70 21.37 1.87 32.12
N LYS A 71 20.90 1.03 31.18
CA LYS A 71 20.00 1.47 30.09
C LYS A 71 18.66 0.72 30.18
N TYR A 72 17.56 1.44 29.97
CA TYR A 72 16.22 0.89 29.96
C TYR A 72 15.90 0.25 28.60
N ARG A 73 15.24 -0.90 28.60
CA ARG A 73 14.59 -1.46 27.42
C ARG A 73 13.18 -1.91 27.75
N TYR A 74 12.26 -1.64 26.83
CA TYR A 74 10.86 -2.04 26.90
C TYR A 74 10.63 -3.19 25.91
N PHE A 75 9.92 -4.23 26.36
CA PHE A 75 9.54 -5.36 25.52
C PHE A 75 8.02 -5.51 25.51
N VAL A 76 7.46 -5.74 24.32
CA VAL A 76 6.05 -6.01 24.11
C VAL A 76 5.86 -7.52 23.99
N LEU A 77 5.08 -8.14 24.88
CA LEU A 77 4.68 -9.53 24.77
C LEU A 77 3.21 -9.61 24.31
N SER A 78 2.95 -10.32 23.21
CA SER A 78 1.59 -10.69 22.80
C SER A 78 1.21 -12.06 23.38
N LEU A 79 0.07 -12.13 24.05
CA LEU A 79 -0.50 -13.35 24.62
C LEU A 79 -1.60 -13.87 23.69
N PHE A 80 -1.35 -14.95 22.95
CA PHE A 80 -2.37 -15.64 22.16
C PHE A 80 -3.31 -16.44 23.08
N HIS A 81 -4.49 -15.89 23.38
CA HIS A 81 -5.52 -16.60 24.12
C HIS A 81 -6.91 -16.37 23.52
N ARG A 82 -7.35 -17.24 22.59
CA ARG A 82 -8.77 -17.70 22.48
C ARG A 82 -9.12 -18.73 21.37
N THR A 83 -8.22 -19.19 20.51
CA THR A 83 -8.61 -20.10 19.40
C THR A 83 -8.41 -21.60 19.65
N LEU A 84 -7.74 -22.00 20.75
CA LEU A 84 -7.46 -23.43 21.03
C LEU A 84 -8.59 -24.17 21.76
N LYS A 85 -9.60 -23.48 22.29
CA LYS A 85 -10.69 -24.12 23.08
C LYS A 85 -11.82 -24.73 22.26
N ARG A 86 -11.94 -24.43 20.95
CA ARG A 86 -12.98 -25.01 20.07
C ARG A 86 -12.48 -26.15 19.17
N GLY A 87 -11.19 -26.18 18.81
CA GLY A 87 -10.60 -27.31 18.06
C GLY A 87 -10.36 -28.57 18.90
N ALA A 88 -10.11 -28.42 20.21
CA ALA A 88 -9.80 -29.56 21.08
C ALA A 88 -11.03 -30.37 21.54
N MET A 89 -12.25 -29.87 21.36
CA MET A 89 -13.48 -30.60 21.74
C MET A 89 -14.13 -31.37 20.58
N GLY A 90 -13.75 -31.10 19.32
CA GLY A 90 -14.29 -31.82 18.15
C GLY A 90 -13.55 -33.13 17.80
N VAL A 91 -12.38 -33.37 18.39
CA VAL A 91 -11.50 -34.52 18.06
C VAL A 91 -11.60 -35.65 19.10
N LEU A 92 -12.43 -35.50 20.14
CA LEU A 92 -12.63 -36.50 21.20
C LEU A 92 -13.89 -37.37 21.01
N GLN A 93 -14.44 -37.47 19.79
CA GLN A 93 -15.64 -38.27 19.49
C GLN A 93 -15.49 -39.21 18.28
N ASN A 94 -14.32 -39.82 18.09
CA ASN A 94 -14.24 -41.00 17.23
C ASN A 94 -13.32 -42.05 17.84
N ASP A 95 -13.93 -42.99 18.55
CA ASP A 95 -13.36 -44.27 18.94
C ASP A 95 -13.06 -45.08 17.69
N GLN A 96 -11.78 -45.31 17.36
CA GLN A 96 -11.25 -46.61 16.93
C GLN A 96 -9.73 -46.65 17.10
N TRP A 97 -9.23 -47.82 17.49
CA TRP A 97 -7.83 -48.28 17.60
C TRP A 97 -7.27 -48.54 19.01
N ASN A 98 -7.87 -49.57 19.63
CA ASN A 98 -7.10 -50.58 20.39
C ASN A 98 -6.41 -51.53 19.39
N LYS A 99 -5.06 -51.53 19.34
CA LYS A 99 -4.18 -52.71 19.15
C LYS A 99 -2.76 -52.27 18.73
N LEU A 100 -1.86 -52.20 19.71
CA LEU A 100 -0.46 -52.68 19.71
C LEU A 100 0.34 -51.89 20.76
N MET A 101 0.39 -52.47 21.95
CA MET A 101 1.19 -52.02 23.09
C MET A 101 2.31 -53.05 23.33
N PHE A 102 3.51 -52.52 23.58
CA PHE A 102 4.64 -53.07 24.35
C PHE A 102 5.50 -54.20 23.78
N VAL A 103 6.75 -53.83 23.42
CA VAL A 103 7.97 -54.45 23.98
C VAL A 103 8.97 -53.33 24.27
N GLY A 104 9.37 -53.18 25.54
CA GLY A 104 10.43 -52.26 25.95
C GLY A 104 11.80 -52.93 26.01
N SER A 105 12.87 -52.14 25.94
CA SER A 105 14.15 -52.51 26.59
C SER A 105 15.04 -51.27 26.85
N PRO A 106 15.88 -51.26 27.91
CA PRO A 106 16.42 -50.06 28.53
C PRO A 106 17.94 -49.91 28.33
N HIS A 107 18.44 -48.81 27.76
CA HIS A 107 19.84 -48.40 27.97
C HIS A 107 20.01 -46.89 27.91
N ILE A 108 20.19 -46.28 29.09
CA ILE A 108 20.78 -44.96 29.28
C ILE A 108 22.31 -45.11 29.19
N ARG A 109 22.97 -44.34 28.32
CA ARG A 109 24.38 -43.95 28.50
C ARG A 109 24.52 -42.45 28.28
N GLN A 110 25.12 -41.79 29.28
CA GLN A 110 25.48 -40.38 29.32
C GLN A 110 26.40 -40.01 28.14
N PHE A 111 26.20 -38.82 27.56
CA PHE A 111 27.21 -38.16 26.74
C PHE A 111 27.54 -36.77 27.29
N GLN A 112 28.84 -36.53 27.42
CA GLN A 112 29.50 -35.33 27.93
C GLN A 112 29.72 -34.36 26.76
N VAL A 113 29.35 -33.08 26.93
CA VAL A 113 29.54 -32.03 25.90
C VAL A 113 30.82 -31.27 26.19
N SER A 114 31.79 -31.27 25.26
CA SER A 114 32.89 -30.31 25.23
C SER A 114 32.59 -29.21 24.20
N SER A 115 32.89 -27.97 24.59
CA SER A 115 32.56 -26.77 23.85
C SER A 115 33.70 -26.33 22.94
N LYS A 116 33.43 -26.18 21.64
CA LYS A 116 33.99 -25.12 20.78
C LYS A 116 33.21 -25.09 19.45
N SER A 117 32.68 -23.91 19.14
CA SER A 117 32.20 -23.47 17.82
C SER A 117 30.82 -23.97 17.32
N GLY A 118 29.90 -23.01 17.24
CA GLY A 118 28.75 -22.85 16.32
C GLY A 118 28.06 -24.06 15.66
N MET A 119 26.74 -24.12 15.87
CA MET A 119 25.72 -24.75 15.00
C MET A 119 25.64 -26.30 15.06
N VAL A 120 24.64 -26.82 15.78
CA VAL A 120 24.30 -28.25 15.79
C VAL A 120 23.15 -28.50 14.82
N PHE A 121 23.44 -29.22 13.73
CA PHE A 121 22.45 -29.87 12.87
C PHE A 121 21.92 -31.14 13.53
N LEU A 122 20.61 -31.27 13.70
CA LEU A 122 19.95 -32.54 14.02
C LEU A 122 19.62 -33.26 12.71
N SER A 123 20.45 -34.23 12.32
CA SER A 123 20.12 -35.18 11.25
C SER A 123 19.55 -36.45 11.85
N THR A 124 18.31 -36.80 11.48
CA THR A 124 17.74 -38.11 11.74
C THR A 124 18.18 -39.08 10.65
N LYS A 125 19.12 -39.98 10.97
CA LYS A 125 19.36 -41.20 10.18
C LYS A 125 18.21 -42.18 10.43
N ILE A 126 17.29 -42.28 9.48
CA ILE A 126 16.26 -43.33 9.47
C ILE A 126 16.86 -44.58 8.79
N ASN A 127 16.70 -45.72 9.46
CA ASN A 127 17.29 -47.01 9.11
C ASN A 127 16.63 -47.61 7.86
N TYR A 128 17.43 -47.99 6.86
CA TYR A 128 17.01 -48.32 5.49
C TYR A 128 16.08 -49.55 5.34
N ARG A 129 15.93 -50.41 6.37
CA ARG A 129 15.20 -51.68 6.27
C ARG A 129 13.69 -51.60 6.52
N GLN A 130 13.18 -50.63 7.30
CA GLN A 130 11.73 -50.49 7.52
C GLN A 130 11.00 -49.81 6.36
N ASN A 131 11.74 -49.15 5.47
CA ASN A 131 11.18 -48.44 4.32
C ASN A 131 10.77 -49.41 3.19
N GLU A 132 11.40 -50.58 3.08
CA GLU A 132 11.06 -51.58 2.05
C GLU A 132 9.71 -52.26 2.30
N GLU A 133 9.41 -52.64 3.56
CA GLU A 133 8.13 -53.26 3.90
C GLU A 133 6.96 -52.26 3.79
N TRP A 134 7.19 -50.98 4.13
CA TRP A 134 6.20 -49.92 3.91
C TRP A 134 5.97 -49.65 2.41
N ASN A 135 7.05 -49.62 1.62
CA ASN A 135 6.99 -49.41 0.16
C ASN A 135 6.35 -50.59 -0.60
N GLN A 136 6.41 -51.83 -0.09
CA GLN A 136 5.72 -52.96 -0.71
C GLN A 136 4.21 -52.95 -0.47
N ARG A 137 3.73 -52.52 0.72
CA ARG A 137 2.29 -52.46 1.04
C ARG A 137 1.53 -51.30 0.37
N HIS A 138 2.21 -50.24 -0.07
CA HIS A 138 1.57 -49.04 -0.63
C HIS A 138 1.83 -48.83 -2.14
N ARG A 139 2.23 -49.86 -2.89
CA ARG A 139 2.46 -49.77 -4.35
C ARG A 139 1.22 -49.35 -5.15
N GLY A 140 0.02 -49.64 -4.66
CA GLY A 140 -1.24 -49.25 -5.32
C GLY A 140 -1.56 -47.76 -5.27
N TYR A 141 -1.09 -47.03 -4.25
CA TYR A 141 -1.42 -45.60 -4.05
C TYR A 141 -0.43 -44.65 -4.73
N ARG A 142 0.80 -45.10 -5.03
CA ARG A 142 1.79 -44.31 -5.76
C ARG A 142 1.61 -44.35 -7.28
N HIS A 143 0.88 -45.31 -7.82
CA HIS A 143 0.66 -45.41 -9.27
C HIS A 143 -0.39 -44.41 -9.82
N SER A 144 -1.07 -43.62 -8.97
CA SER A 144 -1.92 -42.51 -9.43
C SER A 144 -1.22 -41.13 -9.40
N LEU A 145 -0.04 -41.01 -8.79
CA LEU A 145 0.64 -39.70 -8.55
C LEU A 145 1.96 -39.53 -9.31
N THR A 146 2.35 -40.50 -10.14
CA THR A 146 3.43 -40.35 -11.11
C THR A 146 2.98 -40.89 -12.46
N ARG A 147 1.91 -40.32 -13.03
CA ARG A 147 1.88 -40.20 -14.48
C ARG A 147 2.99 -39.22 -14.83
N ARG A 148 3.96 -39.66 -15.63
CA ARG A 148 4.65 -38.72 -16.52
C ARG A 148 3.52 -38.07 -17.32
N VAL A 149 3.13 -36.87 -16.88
CA VAL A 149 2.31 -35.93 -17.62
C VAL A 149 3.01 -35.84 -18.97
N SER A 150 2.38 -36.39 -20.01
CA SER A 150 2.91 -36.28 -21.37
C SER A 150 3.10 -34.79 -21.64
N SER A 151 4.10 -34.41 -22.44
CA SER A 151 4.35 -33.00 -22.78
C SER A 151 3.11 -32.24 -23.24
N SER A 152 2.09 -32.94 -23.75
CA SER A 152 0.76 -32.42 -24.11
C SER A 152 -0.20 -32.08 -22.95
N SER A 153 0.18 -32.29 -21.69
CA SER A 153 -0.70 -32.07 -20.51
C SER A 153 -0.26 -30.90 -19.61
N LEU A 154 0.65 -30.07 -20.12
CA LEU A 154 1.15 -28.85 -19.46
C LEU A 154 0.94 -27.58 -20.28
N ASP A 155 0.47 -27.73 -21.52
CA ASP A 155 -0.01 -26.63 -22.36
C ASP A 155 -1.09 -25.81 -21.63
N ILE A 156 -1.24 -24.55 -22.04
CA ILE A 156 -2.28 -23.69 -21.51
C ILE A 156 -3.66 -24.26 -21.88
N THR A 157 -4.54 -24.42 -20.90
CA THR A 157 -5.87 -24.98 -21.16
C THR A 157 -6.79 -23.94 -21.85
N PRO A 158 -7.86 -24.36 -22.54
CA PRO A 158 -8.81 -23.42 -23.14
C PRO A 158 -9.38 -22.41 -22.13
N ASN A 159 -9.66 -22.85 -20.90
CA ASN A 159 -10.13 -22.00 -19.82
C ASN A 159 -9.04 -21.04 -19.34
N GLU A 160 -7.78 -21.47 -19.22
CA GLU A 160 -6.65 -20.59 -18.88
C GLU A 160 -6.42 -19.53 -19.98
N ILE A 161 -6.57 -19.88 -21.26
CA ILE A 161 -6.55 -18.90 -22.37
C ILE A 161 -7.65 -17.85 -22.18
N GLN A 162 -8.88 -18.28 -21.90
CA GLN A 162 -10.01 -17.37 -21.68
C GLN A 162 -9.77 -16.48 -20.45
N MET A 163 -9.34 -17.04 -19.32
CA MET A 163 -9.01 -16.29 -18.11
C MET A 163 -7.89 -15.27 -18.35
N ARG A 164 -6.87 -15.59 -19.15
CA ARG A 164 -5.84 -14.61 -19.52
C ARG A 164 -6.41 -13.44 -20.33
N GLN A 165 -7.33 -13.70 -21.25
CA GLN A 165 -8.02 -12.64 -22.00
C GLN A 165 -8.92 -11.79 -21.10
N ASP A 166 -9.64 -12.42 -20.18
CA ASP A 166 -10.51 -11.75 -19.22
C ASP A 166 -9.70 -10.89 -18.24
N CYS A 167 -8.57 -11.39 -17.74
CA CYS A 167 -7.62 -10.61 -16.94
C CYS A 167 -7.19 -9.33 -17.67
N LYS A 168 -6.86 -9.40 -18.97
CA LYS A 168 -6.48 -8.21 -19.76
C LYS A 168 -7.63 -7.18 -19.82
N LYS A 169 -8.88 -7.62 -19.99
CA LYS A 169 -10.06 -6.72 -19.96
C LYS A 169 -10.28 -6.09 -18.58
N ILE A 170 -10.19 -6.90 -17.51
CA ILE A 170 -10.33 -6.45 -16.12
C ILE A 170 -9.26 -5.41 -15.78
N ILE A 171 -8.00 -5.65 -16.14
CA ILE A 171 -6.90 -4.69 -15.94
C ILE A 171 -7.18 -3.39 -16.69
N HIS A 172 -7.60 -3.47 -17.96
CA HIS A 172 -7.89 -2.29 -18.76
C HIS A 172 -9.06 -1.48 -18.16
N ALA A 173 -10.14 -2.14 -17.72
CA ALA A 173 -11.26 -1.46 -17.05
C ALA A 173 -10.81 -0.75 -15.76
N ALA A 174 -9.93 -1.40 -14.99
CA ALA A 174 -9.37 -0.83 -13.77
C ALA A 174 -8.55 0.43 -14.04
N ILE A 175 -7.61 0.38 -14.99
CA ILE A 175 -6.77 1.53 -15.38
C ILE A 175 -7.63 2.66 -15.96
N ARG A 176 -8.59 2.33 -16.84
CA ARG A 176 -9.48 3.32 -17.47
C ARG A 176 -10.34 4.07 -16.44
N ALA A 177 -10.78 3.41 -15.37
CA ALA A 177 -11.59 4.03 -14.33
C ALA A 177 -10.85 5.14 -13.57
N VAL A 178 -9.52 5.09 -13.58
CA VAL A 178 -8.63 6.06 -12.93
C VAL A 178 -7.77 6.82 -13.94
N ASP A 179 -8.14 6.79 -15.22
CA ASP A 179 -7.61 7.73 -16.21
C ASP A 179 -7.90 9.16 -15.71
N PRO A 180 -6.92 10.09 -15.70
CA PRO A 180 -7.09 11.35 -14.98
C PRO A 180 -8.17 12.25 -15.60
N PHE A 181 -8.32 12.22 -16.93
CA PHE A 181 -9.34 12.99 -17.64
C PHE A 181 -10.74 12.41 -17.35
N ILE A 182 -10.91 11.10 -17.51
CA ILE A 182 -12.17 10.40 -17.25
C ILE A 182 -12.57 10.51 -15.78
N ALA A 183 -11.62 10.34 -14.86
CA ALA A 183 -11.84 10.47 -13.42
C ALA A 183 -12.41 11.84 -13.06
N VAL A 184 -11.85 12.92 -13.61
CA VAL A 184 -12.41 14.27 -13.41
C VAL A 184 -13.79 14.39 -14.04
N ARG A 185 -13.98 14.01 -15.32
CA ARG A 185 -15.29 14.12 -16.02
C ARG A 185 -16.41 13.32 -15.37
N ASN A 186 -16.10 12.21 -14.72
CA ASN A 186 -17.08 11.42 -13.98
C ASN A 186 -17.58 12.14 -12.71
N ARG A 187 -16.77 13.06 -12.18
CA ARG A 187 -16.99 13.73 -10.90
C ARG A 187 -17.61 15.11 -11.06
N ILE A 188 -17.26 15.83 -12.12
CA ILE A 188 -17.73 17.20 -12.36
C ILE A 188 -18.69 17.25 -13.55
N ARG A 189 -19.83 17.94 -13.38
CA ARG A 189 -20.81 18.15 -14.46
C ARG A 189 -21.42 19.54 -14.33
N LEU A 190 -21.89 20.09 -15.44
CA LEU A 190 -22.75 21.27 -15.42
C LEU A 190 -24.21 20.86 -15.26
N HIS A 191 -24.93 21.62 -14.45
CA HIS A 191 -26.37 21.54 -14.34
C HIS A 191 -26.97 22.89 -14.70
N THR A 192 -27.83 22.91 -15.70
CA THR A 192 -28.55 24.10 -16.15
C THR A 192 -29.95 24.09 -15.56
N ASN A 193 -30.23 25.09 -14.72
CA ASN A 193 -31.59 25.34 -14.24
C ASN A 193 -32.24 26.42 -15.10
N GLU A 194 -33.37 26.09 -15.70
CA GLU A 194 -34.26 27.06 -16.33
C GLU A 194 -35.34 27.44 -15.31
N THR A 195 -35.27 28.66 -14.79
CA THR A 195 -36.34 29.20 -13.95
C THR A 195 -37.36 29.90 -14.84
N ALA A 196 -38.58 29.34 -14.89
CA ALA A 196 -39.73 29.97 -15.53
C ALA A 196 -40.32 31.05 -14.62
N ASP A 197 -39.55 32.11 -14.37
CA ASP A 197 -40.12 33.34 -13.82
C ASP A 197 -40.80 34.07 -14.97
N GLY A 198 -42.09 34.41 -14.83
CA GLY A 198 -43.00 34.93 -15.87
C GLY A 198 -42.61 36.25 -16.56
N SER A 199 -41.33 36.61 -16.56
CA SER A 199 -40.70 37.58 -17.45
C SER A 199 -40.36 36.97 -18.81
N SER A 200 -40.38 37.78 -19.86
CA SER A 200 -40.29 37.39 -21.28
C SER A 200 -38.96 36.75 -21.75
N SER A 201 -38.05 36.39 -20.83
CA SER A 201 -36.80 35.69 -21.14
C SER A 201 -36.37 34.84 -19.93
N PRO A 202 -36.30 33.49 -20.02
CA PRO A 202 -35.88 32.65 -18.91
C PRO A 202 -34.43 32.95 -18.52
N LYS A 203 -34.18 33.24 -17.23
CA LYS A 203 -32.81 33.33 -16.71
C LYS A 203 -32.27 31.91 -16.53
N LYS A 204 -31.36 31.52 -17.44
CA LYS A 204 -30.59 30.28 -17.30
C LYS A 204 -29.51 30.48 -16.25
N SER A 205 -29.60 29.73 -15.14
CA SER A 205 -28.52 29.65 -14.15
C SER A 205 -27.77 28.35 -14.33
N VAL A 206 -26.44 28.41 -14.34
CA VAL A 206 -25.57 27.23 -14.48
C VAL A 206 -24.90 26.96 -13.13
N ALA A 207 -24.92 25.72 -12.69
CA ALA A 207 -24.19 25.27 -11.52
C ALA A 207 -23.17 24.19 -11.90
N LEU A 208 -21.96 24.29 -11.35
CA LEU A 208 -21.00 23.18 -11.34
C LEU A 208 -21.38 22.23 -10.21
N VAL A 209 -21.69 20.99 -10.57
CA VAL A 209 -22.01 19.92 -9.62
C VAL A 209 -20.84 18.96 -9.53
N VAL A 210 -20.38 18.72 -8.31
CA VAL A 210 -19.28 17.79 -8.02
C VAL A 210 -19.80 16.65 -7.16
N ARG A 211 -19.55 15.41 -7.61
CA ARG A 211 -19.96 14.18 -6.93
C ARG A 211 -18.77 13.51 -6.24
N PRO A 212 -18.69 13.55 -4.90
CA PRO A 212 -17.64 12.85 -4.17
C PRO A 212 -17.71 11.33 -4.38
N GLU A 213 -16.61 10.63 -4.09
CA GLU A 213 -16.48 9.19 -4.30
C GLU A 213 -17.38 8.32 -3.44
N ARG A 214 -17.61 8.69 -2.18
CA ARG A 214 -18.31 7.81 -1.25
C ARG A 214 -19.81 7.89 -1.47
N ASP A 215 -20.44 6.73 -1.61
CA ASP A 215 -21.90 6.59 -1.65
C ASP A 215 -22.52 7.27 -0.40
N GLY A 216 -23.57 8.06 -0.61
CA GLY A 216 -24.17 8.92 0.43
C GLY A 216 -23.46 10.25 0.72
N SER A 217 -22.32 10.57 0.09
CA SER A 217 -21.73 11.91 0.17
C SER A 217 -22.62 12.94 -0.49
N ARG A 218 -22.71 14.12 0.12
CA ARG A 218 -23.43 15.27 -0.43
C ARG A 218 -22.83 15.70 -1.77
N GLU A 219 -23.66 15.96 -2.77
CA GLU A 219 -23.25 16.69 -3.97
C GLU A 219 -22.86 18.13 -3.62
N LEU A 220 -21.67 18.55 -4.04
CA LEU A 220 -21.25 19.95 -3.94
C LEU A 220 -21.80 20.70 -5.15
N LYS A 221 -22.39 21.87 -4.92
CA LYS A 221 -23.03 22.68 -5.96
C LYS A 221 -22.51 24.10 -5.89
N TYR A 222 -21.84 24.53 -6.96
CA TYR A 222 -21.30 25.89 -7.09
C TYR A 222 -22.12 26.63 -8.14
N ASN A 223 -22.94 27.59 -7.73
CA ASN A 223 -23.70 28.42 -8.66
C ASN A 223 -22.75 29.39 -9.38
N LEU A 224 -22.62 29.23 -10.70
CA LEU A 224 -21.62 29.95 -11.47
C LEU A 224 -21.95 31.44 -11.64
N SER A 225 -23.19 31.87 -11.40
CA SER A 225 -23.53 33.31 -11.35
C SER A 225 -22.84 34.06 -10.20
N ASN A 226 -22.32 33.34 -9.20
CA ASN A 226 -21.64 33.94 -8.06
C ASN A 226 -20.18 34.30 -8.37
N TYR A 227 -19.67 33.87 -9.52
CA TYR A 227 -18.26 34.02 -9.89
C TYR A 227 -18.11 34.80 -11.19
N ASP A 228 -17.09 35.65 -11.24
CA ASP A 228 -16.66 36.35 -12.46
C ASP A 228 -15.45 35.66 -13.10
N ASN A 229 -14.69 34.90 -12.29
CA ASN A 229 -13.47 34.23 -12.70
C ASN A 229 -13.47 32.76 -12.26
N ILE A 230 -13.03 31.87 -13.16
CA ILE A 230 -12.61 30.52 -12.82
C ILE A 230 -11.11 30.42 -13.08
N LYS A 231 -10.34 30.04 -12.05
CA LYS A 231 -8.91 29.78 -12.15
C LYS A 231 -8.63 28.29 -12.03
N ILE A 232 -7.84 27.73 -12.93
CA ILE A 232 -7.41 26.32 -12.86
C ILE A 232 -5.94 26.27 -12.50
N PHE A 233 -5.63 25.71 -11.32
CA PHE A 233 -4.27 25.41 -10.91
C PHE A 233 -4.07 23.92 -10.92
N ALA A 234 -2.97 23.43 -11.47
CA ALA A 234 -2.71 22.00 -11.43
C ALA A 234 -1.23 21.71 -11.24
N PHE A 235 -0.92 20.65 -10.51
CA PHE A 235 0.46 20.20 -10.33
C PHE A 235 0.53 18.70 -10.02
N GLY A 236 1.45 18.00 -10.69
CA GLY A 236 1.57 16.55 -10.61
C GLY A 236 1.76 15.90 -11.99
N LYS A 237 2.14 14.62 -12.00
CA LYS A 237 2.39 13.83 -13.22
C LYS A 237 1.17 13.71 -14.14
N ALA A 238 -0.04 13.66 -13.59
CA ALA A 238 -1.30 13.51 -14.32
C ALA A 238 -2.10 14.83 -14.40
N SER A 239 -1.49 15.94 -13.98
CA SER A 239 -2.20 17.19 -13.74
C SER A 239 -2.67 17.89 -15.02
N ALA A 240 -2.01 17.68 -16.17
CA ALA A 240 -2.43 18.21 -17.46
C ALA A 240 -3.78 17.62 -17.92
N ALA A 241 -3.90 16.30 -17.96
CA ALA A 241 -5.15 15.60 -18.28
C ALA A 241 -6.30 16.01 -17.35
N MET A 242 -6.04 16.11 -16.03
CA MET A 242 -7.04 16.56 -15.06
C MET A 242 -7.47 18.01 -15.31
N ALA A 243 -6.50 18.91 -15.53
CA ALA A 243 -6.76 20.32 -15.81
C ALA A 243 -7.53 20.50 -17.12
N MET A 244 -7.23 19.70 -18.14
CA MET A 244 -7.94 19.71 -19.43
C MET A 244 -9.40 19.33 -19.25
N ALA A 245 -9.69 18.24 -18.50
CA ALA A 245 -11.06 17.85 -18.18
C ALA A 245 -11.82 18.95 -17.42
N ALA A 246 -11.17 19.58 -16.43
CA ALA A 246 -11.75 20.70 -15.69
C ALA A 246 -11.97 21.94 -16.58
N ALA A 247 -11.03 22.23 -17.48
CA ALA A 247 -11.08 23.35 -18.40
C ALA A 247 -12.20 23.20 -19.44
N GLU A 248 -12.45 22.00 -19.96
CA GLU A 248 -13.56 21.74 -20.87
C GLU A 248 -14.92 22.07 -20.23
N VAL A 249 -15.12 21.62 -18.99
CA VAL A 249 -16.35 21.90 -18.23
C VAL A 249 -16.46 23.40 -17.89
N ALA A 250 -15.35 24.03 -17.49
CA ALA A 250 -15.33 25.46 -17.21
C ALA A 250 -15.56 26.31 -18.47
N LYS A 251 -15.05 25.89 -19.63
CA LYS A 251 -15.24 26.57 -20.92
C LYS A 251 -16.67 26.48 -21.40
N GLU A 252 -17.31 25.32 -21.26
CA GLU A 252 -18.74 25.16 -21.53
C GLU A 252 -19.55 26.14 -20.65
N ALA A 253 -19.22 26.24 -19.36
CA ALA A 253 -19.85 27.21 -18.47
C ALA A 253 -19.57 28.67 -18.88
N ALA A 254 -18.33 29.01 -19.24
CA ALA A 254 -17.93 30.36 -19.65
C ALA A 254 -18.64 30.82 -20.93
N SER A 255 -19.05 29.88 -21.79
CA SER A 255 -19.85 30.18 -22.98
C SER A 255 -21.30 30.55 -22.66
N ILE A 256 -21.79 30.16 -21.48
CA ILE A 256 -23.17 30.39 -21.02
C ILE A 256 -23.25 31.61 -20.09
N SER A 257 -22.28 31.74 -19.19
CA SER A 257 -22.12 32.83 -18.23
C SER A 257 -20.75 33.46 -18.49
N SER A 258 -20.67 34.76 -18.81
CA SER A 258 -19.46 35.51 -19.22
C SER A 258 -18.33 35.53 -18.19
N ILE A 259 -17.82 34.36 -17.84
CA ILE A 259 -16.81 34.09 -16.82
C ILE A 259 -15.45 34.03 -17.50
N LYS A 260 -14.46 34.69 -16.90
CA LYS A 260 -13.08 34.60 -17.37
C LYS A 260 -12.45 33.30 -16.90
N LEU A 261 -11.86 32.55 -17.83
CA LEU A 261 -11.08 31.35 -17.54
C LEU A 261 -9.58 31.66 -17.70
N GLU A 262 -8.77 31.27 -16.71
CA GLU A 262 -7.32 31.34 -16.76
C GLU A 262 -6.69 30.28 -15.84
N GLY A 263 -5.38 30.05 -15.94
CA GLY A 263 -4.73 29.10 -15.04
C GLY A 263 -3.27 28.81 -15.32
N THR A 264 -2.69 27.97 -14.47
CA THR A 264 -1.31 27.50 -14.58
C THR A 264 -1.23 26.03 -14.18
N VAL A 265 -0.55 25.22 -15.00
CA VAL A 265 -0.36 23.78 -14.81
C VAL A 265 1.13 23.47 -14.75
N ILE A 266 1.59 22.81 -13.69
CA ILE A 266 2.99 22.39 -13.51
C ILE A 266 3.10 20.87 -13.67
N ILE A 267 3.79 20.44 -14.71
CA ILE A 267 3.98 19.03 -15.05
C ILE A 267 5.45 18.64 -14.99
N LYS A 268 5.69 17.33 -14.89
CA LYS A 268 7.01 16.77 -15.14
C LYS A 268 7.37 16.95 -16.63
N ASP A 269 8.66 17.07 -16.92
CA ASP A 269 9.17 16.98 -18.29
C ASP A 269 8.59 15.78 -19.05
N ASP A 270 8.14 16.02 -20.29
CA ASP A 270 7.53 15.04 -21.20
C ASP A 270 6.27 14.33 -20.67
N HIS A 271 5.57 14.89 -19.67
CA HIS A 271 4.34 14.33 -19.08
C HIS A 271 3.06 15.10 -19.48
N ALA A 272 3.07 15.73 -20.66
CA ALA A 272 1.85 16.17 -21.32
C ALA A 272 1.97 16.00 -22.83
N THR A 273 0.88 15.62 -23.47
CA THR A 273 0.85 15.49 -24.92
C THR A 273 0.76 16.88 -25.57
N PRO A 274 1.21 17.04 -26.84
CA PRO A 274 1.04 18.29 -27.57
C PRO A 274 -0.43 18.74 -27.62
N GLU A 275 -1.38 17.80 -27.74
CA GLU A 275 -2.81 18.07 -27.76
C GLU A 275 -3.31 18.64 -26.42
N GLU A 276 -2.84 18.10 -25.29
CA GLU A 276 -3.18 18.62 -23.96
C GLU A 276 -2.68 20.06 -23.78
N ILE A 277 -1.43 20.33 -24.19
CA ILE A 277 -0.82 21.66 -24.11
C ILE A 277 -1.62 22.66 -24.97
N GLU A 278 -1.96 22.29 -26.20
CA GLU A 278 -2.72 23.15 -27.10
C GLU A 278 -4.15 23.40 -26.58
N SER A 279 -4.81 22.37 -26.04
CA SER A 279 -6.15 22.46 -25.47
C SER A 279 -6.19 23.41 -24.26
N LEU A 280 -5.21 23.29 -23.36
CA LEU A 280 -5.07 24.17 -22.19
C LEU A 280 -4.75 25.62 -22.61
N ALA A 281 -3.88 25.82 -23.61
CA ALA A 281 -3.56 27.14 -24.12
C ALA A 281 -4.80 27.85 -24.70
N LYS A 282 -5.69 27.13 -25.40
CA LYS A 282 -6.99 27.66 -25.89
C LYS A 282 -7.94 28.09 -24.77
N CYS A 283 -7.68 27.64 -23.54
CA CYS A 283 -8.44 28.00 -22.34
C CYS A 283 -7.71 29.06 -21.49
N ASN A 284 -6.65 29.70 -22.03
CA ASN A 284 -5.80 30.65 -21.30
C ASN A 284 -5.15 30.04 -20.04
N ILE A 285 -4.82 28.74 -20.12
CA ILE A 285 -4.15 27.99 -19.06
C ILE A 285 -2.74 27.68 -19.52
N ALA A 286 -1.75 28.14 -18.76
CA ALA A 286 -0.35 28.05 -19.13
C ALA A 286 0.30 26.78 -18.57
N VAL A 287 0.95 25.98 -19.43
CA VAL A 287 1.68 24.78 -19.02
C VAL A 287 3.14 25.12 -18.73
N ARG A 288 3.67 24.60 -17.61
CA ARG A 288 5.03 24.77 -17.12
C ARG A 288 5.64 23.39 -16.87
N ALA A 289 6.68 23.04 -17.62
CA ALA A 289 7.42 21.80 -17.39
C ALA A 289 8.53 22.01 -16.34
N ALA A 290 8.70 21.05 -15.44
CA ALA A 290 9.66 21.09 -14.35
C ALA A 290 10.22 19.70 -14.02
N SER A 291 11.32 19.67 -13.27
CA SER A 291 11.99 18.42 -12.87
C SER A 291 11.24 17.66 -11.76
N HIS A 292 11.23 16.32 -11.87
CA HIS A 292 10.77 15.40 -10.83
C HIS A 292 11.58 14.09 -10.94
N PRO A 293 12.07 13.51 -9.82
CA PRO A 293 11.56 13.65 -8.44
C PRO A 293 12.21 14.77 -7.61
N VAL A 294 13.29 15.38 -8.09
CA VAL A 294 13.97 16.47 -7.39
C VAL A 294 13.53 17.81 -8.01
N PRO A 295 13.05 18.78 -7.21
CA PRO A 295 12.60 20.07 -7.72
C PRO A 295 13.74 20.90 -8.30
N ASP A 296 13.40 21.80 -9.22
CA ASP A 296 14.32 22.74 -9.87
C ASP A 296 13.78 24.19 -9.85
N ALA A 297 14.52 25.13 -10.44
CA ALA A 297 14.10 26.53 -10.51
C ALA A 297 12.77 26.75 -11.27
N ARG A 298 12.43 25.87 -12.21
CA ARG A 298 11.16 25.91 -12.95
C ARG A 298 9.99 25.53 -12.06
N SER A 299 10.20 24.55 -11.17
CA SER A 299 9.25 24.18 -10.11
C SER A 299 8.92 25.37 -9.21
N VAL A 300 9.95 26.12 -8.80
CA VAL A 300 9.80 27.33 -7.96
C VAL A 300 9.09 28.45 -8.70
N SER A 301 9.46 28.71 -9.96
CA SER A 301 8.82 29.73 -10.79
C SER A 301 7.33 29.46 -10.96
N GLY A 302 6.95 28.23 -11.34
CA GLY A 302 5.55 27.84 -11.51
C GLY A 302 4.75 27.89 -10.21
N ALA A 303 5.34 27.45 -9.09
CA ALA A 303 4.67 27.52 -7.80
C ALA A 303 4.41 28.96 -7.36
N ASN A 304 5.35 29.87 -7.60
CA ASN A 304 5.18 31.29 -7.30
C ASN A 304 4.12 31.95 -8.20
N GLU A 305 4.03 31.57 -9.48
CA GLU A 305 2.97 32.02 -10.40
C GLU A 305 1.57 31.63 -9.87
N ILE A 306 1.41 30.38 -9.44
CA ILE A 306 0.16 29.89 -8.82
C ILE A 306 -0.14 30.65 -7.52
N LEU A 307 0.84 30.78 -6.63
CA LEU A 307 0.64 31.43 -5.32
C LEU A 307 0.30 32.92 -5.47
N GLN A 308 0.96 33.63 -6.40
CA GLN A 308 0.64 35.02 -6.68
C GLN A 308 -0.77 35.15 -7.28
N SER A 309 -1.15 34.27 -8.20
CA SER A 309 -2.50 34.27 -8.79
C SER A 309 -3.59 33.94 -7.76
N ALA A 310 -3.29 33.06 -6.80
CA ALA A 310 -4.18 32.75 -5.67
C ALA A 310 -4.34 33.96 -4.74
N GLN A 311 -3.25 34.64 -4.38
CA GLN A 311 -3.28 35.84 -3.51
C GLN A 311 -4.08 37.00 -4.10
N CYS A 312 -4.14 37.11 -5.43
CA CYS A 312 -4.92 38.14 -6.11
C CYS A 312 -6.40 37.74 -6.33
N ALA A 313 -6.83 36.55 -5.91
CA ALA A 313 -8.21 36.10 -6.09
C ALA A 313 -9.15 36.74 -5.05
N ASP A 314 -10.38 37.00 -5.47
CA ASP A 314 -11.42 37.61 -4.65
C ASP A 314 -12.57 36.63 -4.35
N ALA A 315 -13.57 37.09 -3.59
CA ALA A 315 -14.73 36.27 -3.22
C ALA A 315 -15.60 35.85 -4.42
N ARG A 316 -15.42 36.48 -5.60
CA ARG A 316 -16.10 36.14 -6.86
C ARG A 316 -15.20 35.30 -7.78
N THR A 317 -14.20 34.65 -7.22
CA THR A 317 -13.33 33.71 -7.92
C THR A 317 -13.55 32.28 -7.43
N LEU A 318 -13.75 31.36 -8.37
CA LEU A 318 -13.71 29.91 -8.12
C LEU A 318 -12.36 29.37 -8.60
N ILE A 319 -11.57 28.81 -7.69
CA ILE A 319 -10.29 28.17 -7.98
C ILE A 319 -10.49 26.66 -7.98
N VAL A 320 -10.21 26.01 -9.11
CA VAL A 320 -10.17 24.55 -9.22
C VAL A 320 -8.71 24.10 -9.20
N VAL A 321 -8.34 23.34 -8.18
CA VAL A 321 -6.96 22.84 -7.99
C VAL A 321 -6.92 21.35 -8.35
N CYS A 322 -6.15 20.94 -9.35
CA CYS A 322 -5.97 19.53 -9.72
C CYS A 322 -4.63 19.00 -9.22
N ILE A 323 -4.65 18.02 -8.33
CA ILE A 323 -3.46 17.46 -7.69
C ILE A 323 -3.34 15.98 -8.03
N SER A 324 -2.14 15.57 -8.45
CA SER A 324 -1.79 14.16 -8.62
C SER A 324 -0.41 13.84 -8.03
N GLY A 325 -0.02 12.57 -8.12
CA GLY A 325 1.31 12.10 -7.73
C GLY A 325 2.47 12.96 -8.28
N GLY A 326 3.50 13.15 -7.45
CA GLY A 326 4.65 14.02 -7.75
C GLY A 326 4.47 15.51 -7.47
N GLY A 327 3.26 15.94 -7.07
CA GLY A 327 2.96 17.35 -6.76
C GLY A 327 3.87 17.96 -5.69
N SER A 328 4.40 17.16 -4.76
CA SER A 328 5.35 17.58 -3.73
C SER A 328 6.61 18.25 -4.28
N ALA A 329 7.17 17.74 -5.38
CA ALA A 329 8.37 18.28 -6.02
C ALA A 329 8.01 19.35 -7.04
N LEU A 330 6.97 19.13 -7.86
CA LEU A 330 6.56 20.06 -8.90
C LEU A 330 6.02 21.39 -8.34
N PHE A 331 5.30 21.34 -7.22
CA PHE A 331 4.83 22.53 -6.49
C PHE A 331 5.74 22.82 -5.29
N CYS A 332 6.92 23.37 -5.59
CA CYS A 332 7.96 23.70 -4.61
C CYS A 332 8.09 25.22 -4.48
N SER A 333 7.95 25.78 -3.27
CA SER A 333 8.12 27.23 -3.06
C SER A 333 8.80 27.48 -1.71
N PRO A 334 10.14 27.69 -1.69
CA PRO A 334 10.88 27.96 -0.46
C PRO A 334 10.38 29.19 0.28
N ARG A 335 10.21 29.06 1.60
CA ARG A 335 9.90 30.19 2.48
C ARG A 335 11.16 31.02 2.71
N HIS A 336 11.12 32.33 2.48
CA HIS A 336 12.24 33.21 2.79
C HIS A 336 12.65 33.11 4.28
N PRO A 337 13.96 33.01 4.62
CA PRO A 337 15.14 33.18 3.74
C PRO A 337 15.67 31.88 3.10
N LEU A 338 14.91 30.77 3.14
CA LEU A 338 15.34 29.50 2.56
C LEU A 338 15.44 29.59 1.04
N THR A 339 16.43 28.89 0.50
CA THR A 339 16.65 28.71 -0.93
C THR A 339 16.11 27.35 -1.39
N LEU A 340 16.04 27.13 -2.70
CA LEU A 340 15.75 25.81 -3.26
C LEU A 340 16.80 24.78 -2.84
N GLU A 341 18.07 25.19 -2.77
CA GLU A 341 19.17 24.32 -2.33
C GLU A 341 18.98 23.86 -0.88
N ASP A 342 18.54 24.75 0.02
CA ASP A 342 18.21 24.39 1.40
C ASP A 342 17.11 23.31 1.46
N LEU A 343 16.05 23.45 0.65
CA LEU A 343 14.98 22.45 0.59
C LEU A 343 15.45 21.11 0.02
N MET A 344 16.28 21.13 -1.02
CA MET A 344 16.84 19.91 -1.61
C MET A 344 17.72 19.16 -0.60
N LYS A 345 18.61 19.86 0.10
CA LYS A 345 19.45 19.29 1.17
C LYS A 345 18.61 18.76 2.32
N THR A 346 17.59 19.52 2.73
CA THR A 346 16.63 19.09 3.76
C THR A 346 15.94 17.81 3.35
N ASN A 347 15.39 17.74 2.13
CA ASN A 347 14.69 16.54 1.66
C ASN A 347 15.61 15.32 1.58
N ALA A 348 16.86 15.51 1.15
CA ALA A 348 17.87 14.45 1.16
C ALA A 348 18.15 13.94 2.59
N ALA A 349 18.38 14.85 3.55
CA ALA A 349 18.59 14.50 4.96
C ALA A 349 17.39 13.75 5.56
N LEU A 350 16.17 14.23 5.30
CA LEU A 350 14.94 13.58 5.76
C LEU A 350 14.80 12.16 5.18
N LEU A 351 15.05 11.96 3.88
CA LEU A 351 15.01 10.63 3.26
C LEU A 351 16.09 9.70 3.85
N SER A 352 17.32 10.19 3.99
CA SER A 352 18.43 9.41 4.52
C SER A 352 18.24 9.00 5.99
N SER A 353 17.43 9.75 6.76
CA SER A 353 17.09 9.38 8.14
C SER A 353 16.20 8.14 8.26
N GLY A 354 15.58 7.69 7.15
CA GLY A 354 14.64 6.58 7.14
C GLY A 354 13.33 6.87 7.88
N MET A 355 12.99 8.14 8.11
CA MET A 355 11.76 8.52 8.78
C MET A 355 10.53 8.29 7.88
N PRO A 356 9.36 7.95 8.47
CA PRO A 356 8.10 7.85 7.72
C PRO A 356 7.71 9.18 7.06
N ILE A 357 7.03 9.10 5.91
CA ILE A 357 6.64 10.28 5.10
C ILE A 357 5.75 11.26 5.87
N GLU A 358 4.94 10.75 6.80
CA GLU A 358 4.10 11.53 7.69
C GLU A 358 4.94 12.51 8.50
N LYS A 359 6.02 12.02 9.11
CA LYS A 359 6.94 12.82 9.91
C LYS A 359 7.74 13.79 9.05
N MET A 360 8.20 13.37 7.87
CA MET A 360 8.88 14.25 6.92
C MET A 360 8.00 15.46 6.57
N ASN A 361 6.71 15.21 6.31
CA ASN A 361 5.78 16.25 5.90
C ASN A 361 5.48 17.26 7.02
N VAL A 362 5.56 16.87 8.31
CA VAL A 362 5.47 17.82 9.43
C VAL A 362 6.54 18.91 9.28
N ILE A 363 7.79 18.53 9.00
CA ILE A 363 8.87 19.50 8.77
C ILE A 363 8.66 20.26 7.45
N ARG A 364 8.47 19.55 6.33
CA ARG A 364 8.39 20.15 4.98
C ARG A 364 7.29 21.20 4.84
N LYS A 365 6.11 20.98 5.44
CA LYS A 365 4.98 21.93 5.41
C LYS A 365 5.35 23.32 5.98
N ARG A 366 6.33 23.41 6.89
CA ARG A 366 6.80 24.69 7.48
C ARG A 366 7.80 25.45 6.63
N LEU A 367 8.57 24.73 5.82
CA LEU A 367 9.68 25.28 5.04
C LEU A 367 9.23 25.89 3.70
N GLU A 368 7.96 25.69 3.33
CA GLU A 368 7.42 26.09 2.03
C GLU A 368 6.18 26.99 2.13
N ASN A 369 5.94 27.81 1.11
CA ASN A 369 4.84 28.79 1.09
C ASN A 369 3.50 28.23 0.62
N GLY A 370 3.48 27.09 -0.08
CA GLY A 370 2.25 26.53 -0.66
C GLY A 370 1.68 25.29 0.06
N LYS A 371 2.48 24.61 0.88
CA LYS A 371 2.10 23.33 1.52
C LYS A 371 1.38 23.53 2.86
N GLY A 372 0.72 22.49 3.37
CA GLY A 372 0.04 22.51 4.67
C GLY A 372 -1.05 23.56 4.79
N GLY A 373 -1.98 23.58 3.82
CA GLY A 373 -3.14 24.47 3.80
C GLY A 373 -2.85 25.89 3.32
N LYS A 374 -1.59 26.24 3.08
CA LYS A 374 -1.19 27.61 2.72
C LYS A 374 -1.68 28.06 1.35
N LEU A 375 -1.83 27.16 0.37
CA LEU A 375 -2.44 27.53 -0.92
C LEU A 375 -3.91 27.95 -0.72
N ALA A 376 -4.70 27.15 0.00
CA ALA A 376 -6.08 27.51 0.33
C ALA A 376 -6.15 28.82 1.14
N ALA A 377 -5.29 28.99 2.15
CA ALA A 377 -5.25 30.22 2.93
C ALA A 377 -4.85 31.45 2.10
N SER A 378 -3.95 31.28 1.13
CA SER A 378 -3.56 32.37 0.23
C SER A 378 -4.65 32.77 -0.75
N ALA A 379 -5.56 31.86 -1.08
CA ALA A 379 -6.69 32.10 -1.97
C ALA A 379 -7.88 32.79 -1.28
N TYR A 380 -7.98 32.74 0.05
CA TYR A 380 -9.11 33.34 0.77
C TYR A 380 -9.19 34.85 0.49
N PRO A 381 -10.36 35.41 0.11
CA PRO A 381 -11.72 34.87 0.29
C PRO A 381 -12.31 34.06 -0.88
N ALA A 382 -11.53 33.72 -1.91
CA ALA A 382 -12.00 32.91 -3.03
C ALA A 382 -12.48 31.51 -2.60
N THR A 383 -13.35 30.90 -3.41
CA THR A 383 -13.76 29.50 -3.23
C THR A 383 -12.72 28.58 -3.86
N VAL A 384 -12.31 27.53 -3.17
CA VAL A 384 -11.33 26.52 -3.64
C VAL A 384 -11.99 25.16 -3.71
N LEU A 385 -11.95 24.53 -4.88
CA LEU A 385 -12.34 23.14 -5.11
C LEU A 385 -11.10 22.37 -5.55
N THR A 386 -10.66 21.41 -4.75
CA THR A 386 -9.50 20.57 -5.07
C THR A 386 -9.96 19.21 -5.58
N LEU A 387 -9.48 18.80 -6.75
CA LEU A 387 -9.67 17.49 -7.34
C LEU A 387 -8.37 16.69 -7.20
N VAL A 388 -8.43 15.54 -6.55
CA VAL A 388 -7.25 14.77 -6.16
C VAL A 388 -7.27 13.38 -6.79
N LEU A 389 -6.20 13.05 -7.53
CA LEU A 389 -5.88 11.69 -7.96
C LEU A 389 -4.79 11.14 -7.04
N SER A 390 -5.15 10.18 -6.18
CA SER A 390 -4.30 9.69 -5.10
C SER A 390 -3.41 8.53 -5.53
N ASP A 391 -2.09 8.71 -5.40
CA ASP A 391 -1.07 7.66 -5.53
C ASP A 391 -0.60 7.12 -4.18
N ILE A 392 -1.23 7.52 -3.07
CA ILE A 392 -0.88 7.08 -1.71
C ILE A 392 -1.95 6.15 -1.18
N ILE A 393 -1.55 4.95 -0.75
CA ILE A 393 -2.47 3.97 -0.17
C ILE A 393 -3.21 4.56 1.03
N GLY A 394 -4.54 4.52 0.91
CA GLY A 394 -5.46 5.00 1.94
C GLY A 394 -5.83 6.47 1.87
N ASP A 395 -5.34 7.19 0.86
CA ASP A 395 -5.78 8.53 0.47
C ASP A 395 -5.72 9.61 1.56
N PRO A 396 -4.65 9.69 2.38
CA PRO A 396 -4.50 10.79 3.35
C PRO A 396 -4.23 12.11 2.62
N LEU A 397 -5.27 12.94 2.49
CA LEU A 397 -5.24 14.20 1.74
C LEU A 397 -4.15 15.18 2.21
N ASP A 398 -3.79 15.15 3.49
CA ASP A 398 -2.76 16.02 4.06
C ASP A 398 -1.32 15.59 3.70
N LEU A 399 -1.14 14.34 3.25
CA LEU A 399 0.14 13.82 2.74
C LEU A 399 0.27 14.00 1.23
N ILE A 400 -0.84 13.91 0.48
CA ILE A 400 -0.85 14.07 -0.98
C ILE A 400 -0.39 15.50 -1.33
N ALA A 401 0.71 15.62 -2.06
CA ALA A 401 1.41 16.88 -2.33
C ALA A 401 1.70 17.73 -1.06
N SER A 402 1.79 17.08 0.11
CA SER A 402 1.90 17.73 1.43
C SER A 402 0.72 18.67 1.77
N GLY A 403 -0.48 18.36 1.28
CA GLY A 403 -1.75 18.96 1.67
C GLY A 403 -1.84 20.48 1.47
N PRO A 404 -1.62 21.04 0.26
CA PRO A 404 -1.61 22.49 0.04
C PRO A 404 -2.96 23.17 0.32
N THR A 405 -4.06 22.42 0.25
CA THR A 405 -5.45 22.87 0.40
C THR A 405 -6.19 22.21 1.57
N VAL A 406 -5.43 21.60 2.49
CA VAL A 406 -5.95 20.85 3.65
C VAL A 406 -5.40 21.48 4.92
N PRO A 407 -6.21 21.68 5.98
CA PRO A 407 -5.71 22.19 7.25
C PRO A 407 -4.66 21.25 7.83
N ASP A 408 -3.64 21.82 8.47
CA ASP A 408 -2.54 21.04 9.02
C ASP A 408 -2.58 21.01 10.55
N SER A 409 -2.81 19.84 11.13
CA SER A 409 -2.93 19.65 12.58
C SER A 409 -1.58 19.67 13.32
N SER A 410 -0.47 19.48 12.61
CA SER A 410 0.88 19.47 13.22
C SER A 410 1.36 20.88 13.57
N GLY A 411 2.49 21.05 14.25
CA GLY A 411 2.99 22.39 14.61
C GLY A 411 4.52 22.54 14.63
N TRP A 412 5.00 23.76 14.88
CA TRP A 412 6.44 24.05 15.02
C TRP A 412 7.13 23.19 16.08
N VAL A 413 6.50 23.01 17.24
CA VAL A 413 7.05 22.22 18.36
C VAL A 413 7.27 20.77 17.93
N GLU A 414 6.27 20.17 17.30
CA GLU A 414 6.35 18.80 16.78
C GLU A 414 7.42 18.67 15.68
N ALA A 415 7.52 19.63 14.77
CA ALA A 415 8.56 19.64 13.73
C ALA A 415 9.98 19.66 14.33
N TRP A 416 10.18 20.44 15.39
CA TRP A 416 11.45 20.48 16.11
C TRP A 416 11.73 19.17 16.86
N GLU A 417 10.73 18.63 17.57
CA GLU A 417 10.86 17.35 18.28
C GLU A 417 11.21 16.20 17.32
N ILE A 418 10.60 16.15 16.14
CA ILE A 418 10.91 15.17 15.10
C ILE A 418 12.36 15.36 14.61
N ALA A 419 12.81 16.59 14.37
CA ALA A 419 14.19 16.83 13.95
C ALA A 419 15.20 16.27 14.97
N ARG A 420 14.92 16.46 16.27
CA ARG A 420 15.75 15.94 17.36
C ARG A 420 15.67 14.43 17.53
N GLU A 421 14.47 13.85 17.40
CA GLU A 421 14.24 12.41 17.51
C GLU A 421 15.13 11.63 16.52
N TYR A 422 15.32 12.18 15.32
CA TYR A 422 16.12 11.59 14.25
C TYR A 422 17.57 12.12 14.18
N GLY A 423 18.02 12.91 15.17
CA GLY A 423 19.39 13.43 15.26
C GLY A 423 19.77 14.40 14.13
N LEU A 424 18.79 15.11 13.57
CA LEU A 424 18.98 16.02 12.45
C LEU A 424 19.55 17.39 12.85
N ASP A 425 19.70 17.64 14.15
CA ASP A 425 20.26 18.85 14.77
C ASP A 425 21.59 18.60 15.52
N GLU A 426 22.07 17.36 15.58
CA GLU A 426 23.22 16.97 16.42
C GLU A 426 24.58 17.00 15.68
N GLY A 427 24.59 17.39 14.40
CA GLY A 427 25.76 17.36 13.52
C GLY A 427 26.03 15.98 12.90
N GLY A 428 26.32 15.92 11.60
CA GLY A 428 26.60 14.66 10.90
C GLY A 428 26.21 14.64 9.42
N GLU A 429 26.20 13.45 8.82
CA GLU A 429 25.91 13.25 7.39
C GLU A 429 24.45 13.60 7.00
N HIS A 430 23.54 13.64 7.99
CA HIS A 430 22.11 13.92 7.78
C HIS A 430 21.64 15.19 8.50
N GLU A 431 22.56 16.09 8.85
CA GLU A 431 22.21 17.35 9.51
C GLU A 431 21.37 18.24 8.58
N LEU A 432 20.34 18.88 9.13
CA LEU A 432 19.58 19.89 8.41
C LEU A 432 20.42 21.15 8.16
N PRO A 433 20.17 21.89 7.06
CA PRO A 433 20.86 23.15 6.83
C PRO A 433 20.74 24.12 8.02
N PRO A 434 21.79 24.87 8.39
CA PRO A 434 21.73 25.81 9.52
C PRO A 434 20.61 26.83 9.43
N THR A 435 20.27 27.27 8.21
CA THR A 435 19.15 28.15 7.90
C THR A 435 17.80 27.53 8.28
N VAL A 436 17.64 26.22 8.05
CA VAL A 436 16.44 25.45 8.38
C VAL A 436 16.33 25.23 9.89
N LEU A 437 17.41 24.82 10.55
CA LEU A 437 17.43 24.66 12.02
C LEU A 437 17.07 25.98 12.72
N LYS A 438 17.66 27.10 12.27
CA LYS A 438 17.32 28.43 12.79
C LYS A 438 15.83 28.77 12.59
N LEU A 439 15.27 28.42 11.44
CA LEU A 439 13.87 28.70 11.13
C LEU A 439 12.91 27.84 12.00
N LEU A 440 13.23 26.57 12.22
CA LEU A 440 12.48 25.71 13.13
C LEU A 440 12.53 26.24 14.57
N GLN A 441 13.71 26.66 15.04
CA GLN A 441 13.89 27.27 16.36
C GLN A 441 13.06 28.56 16.50
N MET A 442 13.11 29.47 15.52
CA MET A 442 12.30 30.69 15.51
C MET A 442 10.79 30.40 15.54
N GLY A 443 10.35 29.35 14.85
CA GLY A 443 8.97 28.90 14.87
C GLY A 443 8.55 28.37 16.25
N MET A 444 9.41 27.58 16.89
CA MET A 444 9.20 27.08 18.26
C MET A 444 9.13 28.23 19.27
N ASP A 445 9.93 29.28 19.08
CA ASP A 445 9.93 30.49 19.92
C ASP A 445 8.73 31.42 19.65
N GLY A 446 7.82 31.04 18.75
CA GLY A 446 6.61 31.81 18.43
C GLY A 446 6.86 33.05 17.57
N LEU A 447 8.03 33.18 16.96
CA LEU A 447 8.40 34.35 16.14
C LEU A 447 7.85 34.28 14.71
N LEU A 448 7.32 33.11 14.30
CA LEU A 448 6.77 32.87 12.96
C LEU A 448 5.37 32.26 13.07
N GLY A 449 4.43 32.75 12.25
CA GLY A 449 3.14 32.09 12.08
C GLY A 449 3.29 30.67 11.54
N ASP A 450 2.52 29.73 12.10
CA ASP A 450 2.49 28.32 11.69
C ASP A 450 1.61 28.11 10.44
N THR A 451 1.48 26.87 10.01
CA THR A 451 0.53 26.45 8.97
C THR A 451 -0.93 26.67 9.42
N PRO A 452 -1.82 27.03 8.49
CA PRO A 452 -3.26 27.15 8.74
C PRO A 452 -3.87 25.92 9.41
N LYS A 453 -4.58 26.14 10.53
CA LYS A 453 -5.38 25.12 11.22
C LYS A 453 -6.81 25.12 10.70
N SER A 454 -7.62 24.19 11.18
CA SER A 454 -9.03 24.06 10.78
C SER A 454 -9.92 25.25 11.14
N ASP A 455 -9.46 26.13 12.04
CA ASP A 455 -10.14 27.37 12.42
C ASP A 455 -9.81 28.56 11.48
N ASN A 456 -8.88 28.37 10.52
CA ASN A 456 -8.57 29.40 9.54
C ASN A 456 -9.78 29.69 8.64
N PRO A 457 -10.09 30.95 8.31
CA PRO A 457 -11.24 31.32 7.49
C PRO A 457 -11.33 30.59 6.13
N ALA A 458 -10.20 30.19 5.55
CA ALA A 458 -10.17 29.40 4.32
C ALA A 458 -10.84 28.02 4.42
N PHE A 459 -11.01 27.50 5.64
CA PHE A 459 -11.70 26.24 5.93
C PHE A 459 -13.03 26.45 6.66
N SER A 460 -13.56 27.68 6.67
CA SER A 460 -14.86 27.96 7.25
C SER A 460 -15.99 27.38 6.41
N TYR A 461 -17.04 26.94 7.09
CA TYR A 461 -18.26 26.43 6.48
C TYR A 461 -19.20 27.58 6.12
N ASN A 462 -19.74 27.56 4.90
CA ASN A 462 -20.75 28.50 4.45
C ASN A 462 -22.11 27.82 4.51
N ASP A 463 -23.00 28.22 5.42
CA ASP A 463 -24.33 27.59 5.57
C ASP A 463 -25.22 27.71 4.32
N ALA A 464 -25.12 28.84 3.59
CA ALA A 464 -25.99 29.14 2.47
C ALA A 464 -25.73 28.23 1.25
N THR A 465 -24.46 27.95 0.96
CA THR A 465 -24.07 26.95 -0.05
C THR A 465 -23.93 25.55 0.56
N SER A 466 -23.81 25.52 1.88
CA SER A 466 -23.47 24.38 2.72
C SER A 466 -22.21 23.64 2.24
N THR A 467 -21.19 24.42 1.91
CA THR A 467 -19.86 23.98 1.47
C THR A 467 -18.79 24.67 2.30
N LEU A 468 -17.62 24.06 2.42
CA LEU A 468 -16.42 24.76 2.90
C LEU A 468 -15.93 25.76 1.84
N HIS A 469 -15.20 26.78 2.29
CA HIS A 469 -14.45 27.65 1.37
C HIS A 469 -13.39 26.86 0.58
N ALA A 470 -12.78 25.83 1.19
CA ALA A 470 -11.85 24.92 0.53
C ALA A 470 -12.33 23.46 0.67
N GLU A 471 -12.82 22.91 -0.43
CA GLU A 471 -13.27 21.52 -0.54
C GLU A 471 -12.21 20.65 -1.23
N ASN A 472 -12.13 19.37 -0.85
CA ASN A 472 -11.20 18.41 -1.43
C ASN A 472 -11.97 17.14 -1.83
N VAL A 473 -11.90 16.77 -3.11
CA VAL A 473 -12.62 15.65 -3.70
C VAL A 473 -11.64 14.69 -4.33
N LEU A 474 -11.62 13.45 -3.84
CA LEU A 474 -10.93 12.34 -4.51
C LEU A 474 -11.68 12.02 -5.81
N VAL A 475 -10.98 12.15 -6.93
CA VAL A 475 -11.53 11.83 -8.26
C VAL A 475 -11.17 10.41 -8.68
N GLY A 476 -10.03 9.90 -8.21
CA GLY A 476 -9.61 8.51 -8.38
C GLY A 476 -8.53 8.11 -7.36
N ASN A 477 -8.51 6.82 -7.04
CA ASN A 477 -7.60 6.16 -6.12
C ASN A 477 -7.54 4.65 -6.42
N ASN A 478 -6.80 3.91 -5.62
CA ASN A 478 -6.69 2.45 -5.78
C ASN A 478 -8.06 1.75 -5.64
N CYS A 479 -8.92 2.24 -4.74
CA CYS A 479 -10.24 1.68 -4.51
C CYS A 479 -11.12 1.76 -5.77
N ALA A 480 -11.14 2.91 -6.46
CA ALA A 480 -11.86 3.08 -7.71
C ALA A 480 -11.43 2.06 -8.77
N ALA A 481 -10.12 1.84 -8.91
CA ALA A 481 -9.60 0.88 -9.88
C ALA A 481 -9.96 -0.56 -9.52
N VAL A 482 -9.84 -0.95 -8.23
CA VAL A 482 -10.24 -2.28 -7.73
C VAL A 482 -11.73 -2.54 -7.89
N MET A 483 -12.58 -1.54 -7.61
CA MET A 483 -14.03 -1.67 -7.76
C MET A 483 -14.43 -1.76 -9.23
N ALA A 484 -13.76 -1.02 -10.12
CA ALA A 484 -13.96 -1.15 -11.56
C ALA A 484 -13.53 -2.53 -12.08
N ALA A 485 -12.41 -3.07 -11.59
CA ALA A 485 -11.98 -4.42 -11.88
C ALA A 485 -13.03 -5.47 -11.44
N ALA A 486 -13.60 -5.30 -10.24
CA ALA A 486 -14.63 -6.19 -9.72
C ALA A 486 -15.92 -6.15 -10.53
N GLU A 487 -16.35 -4.97 -10.97
CA GLU A 487 -17.52 -4.82 -11.82
C GLU A 487 -17.29 -5.42 -13.21
N GLU A 488 -16.12 -5.23 -13.81
CA GLU A 488 -15.77 -5.87 -15.10
C GLU A 488 -15.73 -7.40 -14.97
N ALA A 489 -15.12 -7.93 -13.89
CA ALA A 489 -15.09 -9.37 -13.64
C ALA A 489 -16.50 -9.96 -13.51
N LYS A 490 -17.42 -9.24 -12.86
CA LYS A 490 -18.83 -9.63 -12.76
C LYS A 490 -19.52 -9.62 -14.14
N GLN A 491 -19.26 -8.63 -14.98
CA GLN A 491 -19.80 -8.56 -16.34
C GLN A 491 -19.29 -9.71 -17.23
N LEU A 492 -18.07 -10.20 -16.96
CA LEU A 492 -17.49 -11.37 -17.61
C LEU A 492 -17.98 -12.71 -17.01
N GLY A 493 -18.85 -12.68 -15.99
CA GLY A 493 -19.49 -13.87 -15.42
C GLY A 493 -18.80 -14.47 -14.18
N TYR A 494 -17.76 -13.82 -13.66
CA TYR A 494 -17.11 -14.23 -12.41
C TYR A 494 -17.89 -13.73 -11.19
N HIS A 495 -17.72 -14.41 -10.06
CA HIS A 495 -18.16 -13.93 -8.74
C HIS A 495 -16.98 -13.19 -8.07
N PRO A 496 -16.93 -11.85 -8.11
CA PRO A 496 -15.80 -11.12 -7.56
C PRO A 496 -15.80 -11.11 -6.04
N VAL A 497 -14.62 -11.20 -5.45
CA VAL A 497 -14.35 -10.94 -4.04
C VAL A 497 -13.24 -9.92 -3.95
N VAL A 498 -13.59 -8.73 -3.44
CA VAL A 498 -12.60 -7.69 -3.15
C VAL A 498 -11.92 -8.02 -1.82
N LEU A 499 -10.65 -8.40 -1.87
CA LEU A 499 -9.84 -8.78 -0.71
C LEU A 499 -9.38 -7.55 0.10
N GLY A 500 -9.26 -6.40 -0.55
CA GLY A 500 -8.87 -5.13 0.05
C GLY A 500 -8.22 -4.18 -0.96
N THR A 501 -8.10 -2.92 -0.59
CA THR A 501 -7.50 -1.83 -1.41
C THR A 501 -6.28 -1.20 -0.72
N ARG A 502 -5.75 -1.88 0.28
CA ARG A 502 -4.62 -1.46 1.12
C ARG A 502 -3.72 -2.66 1.44
N VAL A 503 -3.57 -3.57 0.48
CA VAL A 503 -2.66 -4.70 0.66
C VAL A 503 -1.24 -4.18 0.69
N ASP A 504 -0.50 -4.57 1.72
CA ASP A 504 0.89 -4.20 1.95
C ASP A 504 1.65 -5.45 2.43
N GLY A 505 2.97 -5.44 2.29
CA GLY A 505 3.88 -6.50 2.68
C GLY A 505 4.75 -7.00 1.53
N GLU A 506 5.60 -7.96 1.86
CA GLU A 506 6.53 -8.57 0.90
C GLU A 506 5.76 -9.29 -0.23
N ALA A 507 6.04 -8.92 -1.48
CA ALA A 507 5.33 -9.41 -2.67
C ALA A 507 5.21 -10.94 -2.72
N SER A 508 6.30 -11.64 -2.40
CA SER A 508 6.36 -13.11 -2.39
C SER A 508 5.51 -13.77 -1.29
N CYS A 509 5.29 -13.07 -0.17
CA CYS A 509 4.42 -13.52 0.91
C CYS A 509 2.94 -13.34 0.54
N VAL A 510 2.59 -12.18 -0.01
CA VAL A 510 1.23 -11.89 -0.51
C VAL A 510 0.82 -12.90 -1.58
N ALA A 511 1.71 -13.22 -2.52
CA ALA A 511 1.48 -14.26 -3.52
C ALA A 511 1.07 -15.61 -2.92
N GLY A 512 1.65 -15.98 -1.77
CA GLY A 512 1.31 -17.22 -1.07
C GLY A 512 -0.11 -17.25 -0.54
N VAL A 513 -0.57 -16.11 -0.01
CA VAL A 513 -1.94 -15.97 0.48
C VAL A 513 -2.92 -16.12 -0.68
N TYR A 514 -2.69 -15.43 -1.80
CA TYR A 514 -3.56 -15.50 -2.97
C TYR A 514 -3.63 -16.90 -3.59
N VAL A 515 -2.49 -17.57 -3.76
CA VAL A 515 -2.46 -18.96 -4.26
C VAL A 515 -3.17 -19.92 -3.31
N SER A 516 -3.03 -19.75 -1.99
CA SER A 516 -3.73 -20.59 -1.01
C SER A 516 -5.26 -20.41 -1.07
N MET A 517 -5.73 -19.17 -1.27
CA MET A 517 -7.16 -18.89 -1.45
C MET A 517 -7.68 -19.45 -2.77
N ALA A 518 -6.90 -19.35 -3.85
CA ALA A 518 -7.25 -19.95 -5.13
C ALA A 518 -7.28 -21.48 -5.08
N GLU A 519 -6.33 -22.11 -4.40
CA GLU A 519 -6.33 -23.56 -4.14
C GLU A 519 -7.55 -23.99 -3.32
N MET A 520 -7.91 -23.23 -2.29
CA MET A 520 -9.11 -23.49 -1.50
C MET A 520 -10.37 -23.43 -2.38
N LEU A 521 -10.50 -22.40 -3.22
CA LEU A 521 -11.64 -22.24 -4.14
C LEU A 521 -11.69 -23.33 -5.21
N SER A 522 -10.54 -23.74 -5.76
CA SER A 522 -10.47 -24.76 -6.83
C SER A 522 -10.93 -26.14 -6.35
N ARG A 523 -10.80 -26.46 -5.05
CA ARG A 523 -11.33 -27.69 -4.44
C ARG A 523 -12.87 -27.78 -4.50
N GLN A 524 -13.57 -26.66 -4.74
CA GLN A 524 -15.03 -26.67 -4.90
C GLN A 524 -15.49 -27.24 -6.26
N ARG A 525 -14.57 -27.45 -7.22
CA ARG A 525 -14.88 -28.11 -8.50
C ARG A 525 -15.41 -29.53 -8.31
N ASP A 526 -14.90 -30.22 -7.29
CA ASP A 526 -15.26 -31.60 -6.95
C ASP A 526 -16.49 -31.68 -6.01
N ASN A 527 -17.39 -30.70 -6.07
CA ASN A 527 -18.56 -30.57 -5.18
C ASN A 527 -19.40 -31.86 -5.06
N ASP A 528 -19.43 -32.70 -6.10
CA ASP A 528 -20.13 -33.98 -6.12
C ASP A 528 -19.52 -35.06 -5.20
N LYS A 529 -18.28 -34.92 -4.73
CA LYS A 529 -17.60 -35.95 -3.92
C LYS A 529 -17.44 -35.61 -2.43
N ASN A 530 -17.28 -34.34 -2.09
CA ASN A 530 -16.89 -33.93 -0.72
C ASN A 530 -17.82 -32.88 -0.07
N ASN A 531 -18.82 -32.35 -0.78
CA ASN A 531 -19.75 -31.32 -0.29
C ASN A 531 -19.05 -30.10 0.36
N LEU A 532 -17.84 -29.76 -0.11
CA LEU A 532 -17.01 -28.69 0.40
C LEU A 532 -17.39 -27.38 -0.28
N LYS A 533 -18.25 -26.59 0.36
CA LYS A 533 -18.60 -25.24 -0.09
C LYS A 533 -17.95 -24.20 0.82
N TYR A 534 -16.98 -23.47 0.28
CA TYR A 534 -16.41 -22.31 0.95
C TYR A 534 -17.30 -21.10 0.69
N GLU A 535 -17.73 -20.43 1.75
CA GLU A 535 -18.66 -19.29 1.67
C GLU A 535 -18.05 -18.04 1.02
N ILE A 536 -16.74 -18.03 0.78
CA ILE A 536 -16.04 -16.84 0.27
C ILE A 536 -16.45 -16.46 -1.16
N ALA A 537 -16.64 -17.43 -2.06
CA ALA A 537 -17.06 -17.20 -3.45
C ALA A 537 -17.58 -18.48 -4.11
N GLN A 538 -18.47 -18.31 -5.08
CA GLN A 538 -18.86 -19.37 -6.03
C GLN A 538 -17.91 -19.37 -7.24
N LEU A 539 -17.70 -20.54 -7.84
CA LEU A 539 -16.98 -20.63 -9.11
C LEU A 539 -17.90 -20.29 -10.29
N PRO A 540 -17.40 -19.65 -11.36
CA PRO A 540 -16.05 -19.10 -11.48
C PRO A 540 -15.88 -17.87 -10.60
N ALA A 541 -14.72 -17.73 -9.94
CA ALA A 541 -14.46 -16.69 -8.95
C ALA A 541 -13.34 -15.76 -9.42
N ALA A 542 -13.41 -14.49 -9.00
CA ALA A 542 -12.36 -13.50 -9.21
C ALA A 542 -11.95 -12.90 -7.86
N LEU A 543 -10.76 -13.24 -7.37
CA LEU A 543 -10.18 -12.58 -6.20
C LEU A 543 -9.45 -11.33 -6.66
N ILE A 544 -9.85 -10.17 -6.18
CA ILE A 544 -9.32 -8.88 -6.62
C ILE A 544 -8.82 -8.12 -5.41
N ALA A 545 -7.60 -7.61 -5.52
CA ALA A 545 -6.96 -6.83 -4.48
C ALA A 545 -6.25 -5.63 -5.09
N GLY A 546 -6.07 -4.60 -4.30
CA GLY A 546 -5.18 -3.50 -4.61
C GLY A 546 -4.42 -3.03 -3.38
N GLY A 547 -3.35 -2.29 -3.62
CA GLY A 547 -2.40 -1.93 -2.59
C GLY A 547 -1.05 -1.59 -3.19
N GLU A 548 0.00 -1.69 -2.39
CA GLU A 548 1.37 -1.48 -2.83
C GLU A 548 2.27 -2.42 -2.06
N THR A 549 2.73 -3.47 -2.72
CA THR A 549 3.63 -4.44 -2.10
C THR A 549 5.08 -3.96 -2.14
N THR A 550 5.96 -4.59 -1.36
CA THR A 550 7.39 -4.25 -1.38
C THR A 550 8.24 -5.45 -1.74
N VAL A 551 9.43 -5.16 -2.26
CA VAL A 551 10.52 -6.12 -2.45
C VAL A 551 11.70 -5.68 -1.61
N THR A 552 12.16 -6.56 -0.71
CA THR A 552 13.35 -6.29 0.09
C THR A 552 14.62 -6.63 -0.70
N LEU A 553 15.30 -5.61 -1.24
CA LEU A 553 16.52 -5.78 -2.04
C LEU A 553 17.79 -5.79 -1.17
N PRO A 554 18.68 -6.80 -1.32
CA PRO A 554 20.03 -6.74 -0.77
C PRO A 554 20.86 -5.62 -1.42
N HIS A 555 21.81 -5.04 -0.66
CA HIS A 555 22.65 -3.90 -1.09
C HIS A 555 23.43 -4.07 -2.42
N ASN A 556 23.54 -5.29 -2.95
CA ASN A 556 24.22 -5.59 -4.21
C ASN A 556 23.33 -6.38 -5.19
N SER A 557 22.01 -6.23 -5.08
CA SER A 557 21.09 -6.87 -6.02
C SER A 557 21.37 -6.35 -7.44
N LYS A 558 21.53 -7.27 -8.39
CA LYS A 558 21.72 -6.98 -9.82
C LYS A 558 20.54 -7.45 -10.67
N GLY A 559 19.56 -8.11 -10.05
CA GLY A 559 18.37 -8.59 -10.73
C GLY A 559 17.53 -7.43 -11.25
N LYS A 560 16.80 -7.71 -12.32
CA LYS A 560 15.83 -6.80 -12.90
C LYS A 560 14.42 -7.34 -12.66
N GLY A 561 13.54 -6.50 -12.15
CA GLY A 561 12.16 -6.85 -11.84
C GLY A 561 11.50 -5.79 -10.97
N GLY A 562 10.24 -6.04 -10.63
CA GLY A 562 9.50 -5.23 -9.68
C GLY A 562 8.59 -6.09 -8.81
N ARG A 563 7.88 -5.43 -7.91
CA ARG A 563 7.02 -6.06 -6.90
C ARG A 563 5.89 -6.89 -7.53
N ASN A 564 5.29 -6.41 -8.62
CA ASN A 564 4.21 -7.11 -9.31
C ASN A 564 4.72 -8.36 -10.04
N GLN A 565 5.88 -8.25 -10.68
CA GLN A 565 6.58 -9.37 -11.32
C GLN A 565 7.03 -10.41 -10.28
N GLU A 566 7.55 -9.99 -9.13
CA GLU A 566 7.93 -10.92 -8.07
C GLU A 566 6.73 -11.64 -7.43
N LEU A 567 5.62 -10.93 -7.23
CA LEU A 567 4.36 -11.52 -6.77
C LEU A 567 3.92 -12.62 -7.76
N ALA A 568 3.87 -12.29 -9.05
CA ALA A 568 3.52 -13.23 -10.11
C ALA A 568 4.48 -14.43 -10.18
N LEU A 569 5.80 -14.21 -10.12
CA LEU A 569 6.79 -15.30 -10.16
C LEU A 569 6.66 -16.22 -8.95
N SER A 570 6.47 -15.64 -7.75
CA SER A 570 6.25 -16.41 -6.53
C SER A 570 4.95 -17.22 -6.62
N ALA A 571 3.90 -16.66 -7.20
CA ALA A 571 2.64 -17.36 -7.44
C ALA A 571 2.82 -18.54 -8.41
N ALA A 572 3.48 -18.32 -9.54
CA ALA A 572 3.74 -19.38 -10.54
C ALA A 572 4.50 -20.57 -9.93
N ILE A 573 5.56 -20.30 -9.17
CA ILE A 573 6.34 -21.31 -8.46
C ILE A 573 5.47 -22.12 -7.48
N LYS A 574 4.57 -21.46 -6.75
CA LYS A 574 3.69 -22.12 -5.77
C LYS A 574 2.62 -22.95 -6.46
N MET A 575 2.00 -22.43 -7.52
CA MET A 575 1.00 -23.14 -8.30
C MET A 575 1.58 -24.41 -8.94
N GLU A 576 2.78 -24.34 -9.51
CA GLU A 576 3.50 -25.50 -10.05
C GLU A 576 3.73 -26.56 -8.95
N GLN A 577 4.22 -26.15 -7.77
CA GLN A 577 4.56 -27.06 -6.67
C GLN A 577 3.38 -27.89 -6.17
N ILE A 578 2.18 -27.30 -6.16
CA ILE A 578 0.95 -27.98 -5.71
C ILE A 578 0.13 -28.54 -6.87
N GLY A 579 0.58 -28.36 -8.12
CA GLY A 579 -0.15 -28.78 -9.32
C GLY A 579 -1.47 -28.04 -9.54
N LEU A 580 -1.58 -26.78 -9.13
CA LEU A 580 -2.80 -25.99 -9.25
C LEU A 580 -2.96 -25.49 -10.70
N ARG A 581 -3.96 -26.02 -11.40
CA ARG A 581 -4.35 -25.61 -12.76
C ARG A 581 -5.70 -24.91 -12.78
N GLU A 582 -6.03 -24.31 -13.92
CA GLU A 582 -7.28 -23.55 -14.11
C GLU A 582 -7.35 -22.37 -13.13
N VAL A 583 -6.19 -21.74 -12.90
CA VAL A 583 -6.03 -20.53 -12.10
C VAL A 583 -5.07 -19.61 -12.85
N VAL A 584 -5.47 -18.37 -13.04
CA VAL A 584 -4.64 -17.32 -13.62
C VAL A 584 -4.50 -16.20 -12.59
N LEU A 585 -3.26 -15.78 -12.34
CA LEU A 585 -2.96 -14.63 -11.49
C LEU A 585 -2.26 -13.56 -12.33
N ALA A 586 -2.75 -12.33 -12.25
CA ALA A 586 -2.08 -11.15 -12.79
C ALA A 586 -1.84 -10.12 -11.68
N SER A 587 -0.70 -9.46 -11.69
CA SER A 587 -0.39 -8.31 -10.84
C SER A 587 0.19 -7.21 -11.69
N VAL A 588 -0.29 -5.98 -11.54
CA VAL A 588 0.12 -4.82 -12.36
C VAL A 588 0.20 -3.53 -11.54
N GLY A 589 1.21 -2.72 -11.83
CA GLY A 589 1.27 -1.31 -11.48
C GLY A 589 0.41 -0.49 -12.44
N THR A 590 -0.47 0.35 -11.89
CA THR A 590 -1.43 1.12 -12.71
C THR A 590 -0.79 2.22 -13.55
N ASP A 591 0.47 2.61 -13.26
CA ASP A 591 1.26 3.53 -14.08
C ASP A 591 1.92 2.88 -15.30
N GLY A 592 1.75 1.56 -15.42
CA GLY A 592 2.30 0.78 -16.52
C GLY A 592 3.76 0.42 -16.35
N THR A 593 4.34 0.63 -15.16
CA THR A 593 5.74 0.33 -14.84
C THR A 593 5.83 -0.44 -13.53
N ASP A 594 6.67 -1.47 -13.48
CA ASP A 594 6.95 -2.25 -12.28
C ASP A 594 8.46 -2.41 -12.09
N GLY A 595 8.99 -1.74 -11.06
CA GLY A 595 10.43 -1.60 -10.87
C GLY A 595 11.10 -0.83 -12.03
N PRO A 596 12.43 -0.97 -12.22
CA PRO A 596 13.15 -0.36 -13.34
C PRO A 596 12.96 -1.16 -14.63
N THR A 597 11.72 -1.36 -15.06
CA THR A 597 11.36 -2.16 -16.25
C THR A 597 10.35 -1.43 -17.14
N ASP A 598 10.11 -1.93 -18.34
CA ASP A 598 9.06 -1.47 -19.27
C ASP A 598 7.74 -2.26 -19.13
N ALA A 599 7.71 -3.25 -18.21
CA ALA A 599 6.53 -4.02 -17.90
C ALA A 599 5.76 -3.38 -16.75
N ALA A 600 4.43 -3.43 -16.82
CA ALA A 600 3.55 -3.07 -15.72
C ALA A 600 3.51 -4.16 -14.65
N GLY A 601 3.92 -5.38 -14.98
CA GLY A 601 3.80 -6.54 -14.11
C GLY A 601 3.82 -7.83 -14.90
N ALA A 602 3.18 -8.87 -14.39
CA ALA A 602 3.12 -10.17 -15.06
C ALA A 602 1.81 -10.94 -14.79
N MET A 603 1.48 -11.85 -15.71
CA MET A 603 0.36 -12.78 -15.68
C MET A 603 0.88 -14.22 -15.79
N VAL A 604 0.42 -15.08 -14.88
CA VAL A 604 0.93 -16.43 -14.72
C VAL A 604 -0.19 -17.44 -14.45
N ASP A 605 0.08 -18.70 -14.77
CA ASP A 605 -0.75 -19.86 -14.39
C ASP A 605 0.14 -21.00 -13.88
N GLY A 606 -0.47 -22.11 -13.47
CA GLY A 606 0.26 -23.26 -12.91
C GLY A 606 1.19 -24.00 -13.87
N GLY A 607 1.18 -23.69 -15.17
CA GLY A 607 2.12 -24.23 -16.15
C GLY A 607 3.21 -23.24 -16.58
N THR A 608 3.15 -21.96 -16.18
CA THR A 608 4.04 -20.90 -16.67
C THR A 608 5.51 -21.24 -16.51
N THR A 609 5.93 -21.70 -15.31
CA THR A 609 7.35 -21.97 -15.04
C THR A 609 7.91 -23.08 -15.93
N ILE A 610 7.12 -24.14 -16.11
CA ILE A 610 7.48 -25.27 -16.96
C ILE A 610 7.60 -24.83 -18.42
N ARG A 611 6.61 -24.07 -18.92
CA ARG A 611 6.63 -23.58 -20.31
C ARG A 611 7.83 -22.68 -20.60
N ILE A 612 8.21 -21.80 -19.66
CA ILE A 612 9.40 -20.95 -19.79
C ILE A 612 10.66 -21.82 -19.78
N GLU A 613 10.85 -22.67 -18.78
CA GLU A 613 12.07 -23.48 -18.63
C GLU A 613 12.27 -24.47 -19.80
N ASP A 614 11.20 -25.11 -20.27
CA ASP A 614 11.23 -26.00 -21.44
C ASP A 614 11.59 -25.23 -22.71
N SER A 615 11.02 -24.03 -22.91
CA SER A 615 11.30 -23.19 -24.09
C SER A 615 12.76 -22.76 -24.20
N ILE A 616 13.42 -22.53 -23.06
CA ILE A 616 14.84 -22.16 -23.01
C ILE A 616 15.73 -23.39 -23.25
N SER A 617 15.32 -24.57 -22.77
CA SER A 617 16.08 -25.81 -22.95
C SER A 617 16.13 -26.31 -24.40
N CYS A 618 15.13 -25.95 -25.21
CA CYS A 618 15.00 -26.37 -26.61
C CYS A 618 15.62 -25.42 -27.64
N ASP A 619 16.07 -24.22 -27.23
CA ASP A 619 16.78 -23.28 -28.10
C ASP A 619 18.29 -23.63 -28.15
N THR A 620 18.61 -24.71 -28.85
CA THR A 620 19.99 -25.21 -29.02
C THR A 620 20.73 -24.57 -30.20
N THR A 621 20.26 -23.42 -30.70
CA THR A 621 20.79 -22.80 -31.93
C THR A 621 22.27 -22.39 -31.84
N ASN A 622 22.84 -22.29 -30.64
CA ASN A 622 24.22 -21.85 -30.43
C ASN A 622 25.17 -22.81 -29.71
N ASN A 623 24.81 -24.08 -29.45
CA ASN A 623 25.71 -25.11 -28.89
C ASN A 623 26.55 -24.69 -27.64
N VAL A 624 26.13 -23.63 -26.96
CA VAL A 624 26.70 -23.14 -25.70
C VAL A 624 25.71 -23.57 -24.61
N PRO A 625 26.13 -24.30 -23.57
CA PRO A 625 25.26 -24.58 -22.44
C PRO A 625 24.94 -23.27 -21.72
N THR A 626 23.80 -22.66 -22.06
CA THR A 626 23.24 -21.56 -21.28
C THR A 626 22.93 -22.10 -19.88
N PRO A 627 23.32 -21.40 -18.81
CA PRO A 627 22.93 -21.79 -17.46
C PRO A 627 21.40 -21.91 -17.41
N THR A 628 20.89 -23.07 -16.99
CA THR A 628 19.45 -23.34 -16.91
C THR A 628 18.81 -22.28 -16.02
N LEU A 629 18.06 -21.36 -16.60
CA LEU A 629 17.38 -20.32 -15.86
C LEU A 629 16.21 -20.96 -15.10
N ARG A 630 16.28 -20.96 -13.77
CA ARG A 630 15.26 -21.57 -12.91
C ARG A 630 14.41 -20.49 -12.24
N ALA A 631 13.10 -20.72 -12.16
CA ALA A 631 12.17 -19.76 -11.53
C ALA A 631 12.59 -19.38 -10.10
N LYS A 632 13.00 -20.37 -9.29
CA LYS A 632 13.42 -20.17 -7.90
C LYS A 632 14.69 -19.34 -7.77
N ASP A 633 15.63 -19.49 -8.71
CA ASP A 633 16.87 -18.73 -8.72
C ASP A 633 16.62 -17.29 -9.16
N ALA A 634 15.75 -17.09 -10.15
CA ALA A 634 15.30 -15.77 -10.56
C ALA A 634 14.61 -15.01 -9.42
N LEU A 635 13.68 -15.66 -8.70
CA LEU A 635 13.03 -15.05 -7.53
C LEU A 635 14.05 -14.70 -6.44
N ARG A 636 14.99 -15.60 -6.13
CA ARG A 636 16.03 -15.36 -5.12
C ARG A 636 16.97 -14.21 -5.49
N ASN A 637 17.19 -14.00 -6.78
CA ASN A 637 18.08 -12.95 -7.29
C ASN A 637 17.34 -11.66 -7.66
N HIS A 638 16.03 -11.55 -7.38
CA HIS A 638 15.18 -10.42 -7.75
C HIS A 638 15.21 -10.12 -9.26
N ASP A 639 15.23 -11.19 -10.07
CA ASP A 639 15.44 -11.15 -11.53
C ASP A 639 14.21 -11.65 -12.31
N ALA A 640 13.02 -11.32 -11.81
CA ALA A 640 11.75 -11.78 -12.38
C ALA A 640 11.53 -11.30 -13.82
N TYR A 641 11.97 -10.09 -14.17
CA TYR A 641 11.82 -9.54 -15.51
C TYR A 641 12.54 -10.40 -16.55
N ASN A 642 13.82 -10.67 -16.32
CA ASN A 642 14.63 -11.44 -17.27
C ASN A 642 14.12 -12.88 -17.37
N TYR A 643 13.63 -13.45 -16.26
CA TYR A 643 12.97 -14.75 -16.27
C TYR A 643 11.76 -14.80 -17.20
N PHE A 644 10.79 -13.89 -17.03
CA PHE A 644 9.62 -13.87 -17.89
C PHE A 644 9.94 -13.50 -19.35
N ASN A 645 10.92 -12.62 -19.57
CA ASN A 645 11.34 -12.21 -20.90
C ASN A 645 12.13 -13.29 -21.66
N SER A 646 12.68 -14.28 -20.97
CA SER A 646 13.50 -15.33 -21.59
C SER A 646 12.69 -16.46 -22.25
N GLY A 647 11.41 -16.61 -21.89
CA GLY A 647 10.53 -17.67 -22.40
C GLY A 647 9.49 -17.18 -23.40
N LYS A 648 8.76 -18.11 -24.02
CA LYS A 648 7.70 -17.82 -25.00
C LYS A 648 6.28 -17.71 -24.41
N ASP A 649 6.13 -17.60 -23.08
CA ASP A 649 4.83 -17.71 -22.37
C ASP A 649 3.96 -16.42 -22.35
N ASP A 650 4.38 -15.33 -23.02
CA ASP A 650 3.72 -14.01 -22.99
C ASP A 650 3.25 -13.63 -21.57
N SER A 651 4.14 -13.82 -20.58
CA SER A 651 3.81 -13.61 -19.16
C SER A 651 3.95 -12.15 -18.74
N LEU A 652 4.83 -11.36 -19.39
CA LEU A 652 4.96 -9.94 -19.08
C LEU A 652 3.74 -9.17 -19.56
N ILE A 653 3.24 -8.25 -18.73
CA ILE A 653 2.17 -7.34 -19.11
C ILE A 653 2.80 -6.00 -19.49
N ILE A 654 2.81 -5.69 -20.78
CA ILE A 654 3.31 -4.42 -21.32
C ILE A 654 2.11 -3.54 -21.67
N THR A 655 1.87 -2.50 -20.87
CA THR A 655 0.81 -1.51 -21.13
C THR A 655 1.33 -0.24 -21.81
N GLY A 656 2.63 0.03 -21.69
CA GLY A 656 3.17 1.38 -21.86
C GLY A 656 2.73 2.31 -20.72
N ALA A 657 3.14 3.57 -20.78
CA ALA A 657 2.74 4.58 -19.82
C ALA A 657 1.22 4.83 -19.91
N THR A 658 0.51 4.62 -18.80
CA THR A 658 -0.95 4.73 -18.75
C THR A 658 -1.44 6.16 -18.50
N GLY A 659 -0.55 7.07 -18.10
CA GLY A 659 -0.89 8.44 -17.73
C GLY A 659 -1.51 8.60 -16.34
N THR A 660 -1.67 7.51 -15.57
CA THR A 660 -2.22 7.51 -14.20
C THR A 660 -1.32 6.76 -13.23
N ASN A 661 -1.51 6.93 -11.92
CA ASN A 661 -0.87 6.08 -10.90
C ASN A 661 -1.74 6.09 -9.64
N VAL A 662 -2.29 4.92 -9.31
CA VAL A 662 -3.04 4.65 -8.09
C VAL A 662 -2.56 3.35 -7.43
N ALA A 663 -1.24 3.10 -7.49
CA ALA A 663 -0.56 1.88 -7.02
C ALA A 663 -0.91 0.60 -7.80
N ASP A 664 -0.96 -0.56 -7.13
CA ASP A 664 -1.04 -1.87 -7.77
C ASP A 664 -2.46 -2.49 -7.73
N ILE A 665 -2.72 -3.38 -8.68
CA ILE A 665 -3.91 -4.23 -8.72
C ILE A 665 -3.48 -5.67 -8.98
N CYS A 666 -4.04 -6.61 -8.22
CA CYS A 666 -3.86 -8.04 -8.40
C CYS A 666 -5.21 -8.72 -8.62
N ILE A 667 -5.27 -9.58 -9.62
CA ILE A 667 -6.46 -10.33 -10.05
C ILE A 667 -6.09 -11.80 -10.08
N THR A 668 -6.84 -12.64 -9.36
CA THR A 668 -6.72 -14.10 -9.43
C THR A 668 -8.05 -14.69 -9.87
N LEU A 669 -8.09 -15.23 -11.09
CA LEU A 669 -9.25 -15.91 -11.64
C LEU A 669 -9.16 -17.41 -11.35
N VAL A 670 -10.27 -17.99 -10.91
CA VAL A 670 -10.41 -19.41 -10.62
C VAL A 670 -11.66 -19.90 -11.33
N HIS A 671 -11.49 -20.79 -12.32
CA HIS A 671 -12.61 -21.39 -13.05
C HIS A 671 -13.12 -22.66 -12.37
#